data_AF-A0A1Z7Z2Z0-F1
#
_entry.id   AF-A0A1Z7Z2Z0-F1
#
_cell.length_a   1.000
_cell.length_b   1.000
_cell.length_c   1.000
_cell.angle_alpha   90.00
_cell.angle_beta   90.00
_cell.angle_gamma   90.00
#
_symmetry.space_group_name_H-M   'P 1'
#
loop_
_entity.id
_entity.type
_entity.pdbx_description
1 polymer ?
#
loop_
_entity_poly.entity_id
_entity_poly.type
_entity_poly.pdbx_seq_one_letter_code
_entity_poly.pdbx_strand_id
1 'polypeptide(L)'
;MNSNFTRRRFLKTVVVSAGAVGASSLVGCGSENAGHSDSGGVSFSSVDEGAIFPQSVASGDPKSGSIILWTRLGTNSTSDQTVTVEVAADSSFSSIVAQTSLTSSSSSDHCLKVKVTDLNSATTYYYRFITSDTSSRTGRFKTAAKGNVDTPVKFGFISCQDYINGYYNTLLKFLEQDQLDSVDFIVHLGDYIYETTGDPSFQANVRPITFTDQDGALPLPNVTTPTHYAAQSLSNYRQLYKTVKGDSILQQVHEKFAFINIWDDHEFSDDSWQDNATYTDGVADEQNTTRKENSEQAFFEYTPIDIVPNTGGPEASGQISVDADNLYQSIISRQFRFGSNLNLMMSDFRTFRPDHVIPEDSYPGKVIIPELELGYTLISSFFAGALTACSADPATDAAADFIYDTVATLVGPITVNPAFDPTNPFALIDPVDIQSMVHDTLGPALNGSLVLQYVDIDDPTYAAYKAVMQGVVSQQYLAAGVAAADVAAKVALRITGRMAVDFINGTVVAAGNPVPLLADATFEYGMTYAQLGRDTSSVVSSNGIGSRYNVVKDTYDIYTLYLSTVAPVLHPLSTDPDYIDPNYDNAWGDAQQTSILINMSVSNATWNVLGSSTSFTSMVLDAKTNACTGVGSQLRQVLDGAGLGAAFPQAQIYLNVDQWDGFPIRRRILMDDPTGAIAANGLKTLKGADTIIISGDIHATFATDHGANASGNRAIEFTTPGVSSGNFATFVTGAVASIVDAATANDGVDAGDLAISESLTTNLTTFIEEGNPLITHNNNAVNGVAIVDVTSTTLTTTFHHLATGITPGVFAAQNPASDFYTNLVTSYYDSSATAYNADQTALAWTSKSFSVTKVDGKNGALTEL
;
A
#
# COMPACT_ATOMS: atom_id res chain seq x y z
N MET A 1 -43.33 -5.43 4.37
CA MET A 1 -44.11 -4.65 5.35
C MET A 1 -44.08 -3.20 4.90
N ASN A 2 -45.24 -2.55 4.83
CA ASN A 2 -45.45 -1.23 4.25
C ASN A 2 -44.47 -0.17 4.78
N SER A 3 -43.66 0.40 3.90
CA SER A 3 -42.76 1.51 4.25
C SER A 3 -43.58 2.78 4.47
N ASN A 4 -43.57 3.32 5.68
CA ASN A 4 -44.16 4.62 6.03
C ASN A 4 -43.26 5.78 5.57
N PHE A 5 -42.92 5.81 4.29
CA PHE A 5 -42.27 6.97 3.67
C PHE A 5 -43.34 7.96 3.21
N THR A 6 -43.25 9.20 3.69
CA THR A 6 -43.92 10.32 3.05
C THR A 6 -42.85 11.34 2.66
N ARG A 7 -42.97 11.93 1.47
CA ARG A 7 -42.14 13.04 0.93
C ARG A 7 -41.83 14.13 1.99
N ARG A 8 -42.74 14.29 2.95
CA ARG A 8 -42.71 15.26 4.05
C ARG A 8 -41.71 14.94 5.18
N ARG A 9 -41.21 13.70 5.31
CA ARG A 9 -40.18 13.34 6.30
C ARG A 9 -38.76 13.55 5.78
N PHE A 10 -38.49 13.26 4.51
CA PHE A 10 -37.18 13.49 3.89
C PHE A 10 -36.82 14.99 3.86
N LEU A 11 -37.77 15.86 3.49
CA LEU A 11 -37.61 17.32 3.51
C LEU A 11 -37.42 17.93 4.90
N LYS A 12 -37.73 17.20 5.99
CA LYS A 12 -37.53 17.67 7.38
C LYS A 12 -36.15 17.35 7.94
N THR A 13 -35.38 16.48 7.28
CA THR A 13 -34.12 15.94 7.82
C THR A 13 -32.88 16.59 7.19
N VAL A 14 -33.01 17.33 6.09
CA VAL A 14 -31.90 18.11 5.52
C VAL A 14 -31.70 19.38 6.33
N VAL A 15 -30.87 19.30 7.38
CA VAL A 15 -30.28 20.49 8.00
C VAL A 15 -29.14 20.94 7.10
N VAL A 16 -29.33 22.03 6.35
CA VAL A 16 -28.24 22.71 5.65
C VAL A 16 -27.37 23.37 6.73
N SER A 17 -26.34 22.69 7.20
CA SER A 17 -25.27 23.29 7.99
C SER A 17 -24.30 24.00 7.06
N ALA A 18 -24.68 25.20 6.61
CA ALA A 18 -23.78 26.17 6.00
C ALA A 18 -24.03 27.52 6.68
N GLY A 19 -23.00 28.06 7.34
CA GLY A 19 -23.04 29.41 7.89
C GLY A 19 -23.20 30.43 6.76
N ALA A 20 -24.20 31.31 6.89
CA ALA A 20 -24.50 32.53 6.12
C ALA A 20 -24.37 32.42 4.57
N VAL A 21 -25.43 32.51 3.74
CA VAL A 21 -26.32 33.65 3.53
C VAL A 21 -27.57 33.19 2.72
N GLY A 22 -28.77 33.67 3.06
CA GLY A 22 -29.80 34.03 2.05
C GLY A 22 -30.96 33.07 1.71
N ALA A 23 -32.02 33.08 2.52
CA ALA A 23 -33.45 32.88 2.17
C ALA A 23 -33.88 31.76 1.19
N SER A 24 -34.20 30.57 1.72
CA SER A 24 -35.02 29.57 1.03
C SER A 24 -36.48 30.03 0.92
N SER A 25 -36.99 30.19 -0.30
CA SER A 25 -38.40 30.41 -0.58
C SER A 25 -39.18 29.11 -0.40
N LEU A 26 -39.90 29.00 0.72
CA LEU A 26 -40.93 28.00 0.93
C LEU A 26 -42.13 28.29 0.01
N VAL A 27 -42.26 27.56 -1.09
CA VAL A 27 -43.52 27.49 -1.84
C VAL A 27 -44.41 26.44 -1.18
N GLY A 28 -45.32 26.91 -0.33
CA GLY A 28 -46.42 26.10 0.19
C GLY A 28 -47.72 26.42 -0.54
N CYS A 29 -48.30 25.43 -1.21
CA CYS A 29 -49.74 25.39 -1.52
C CYS A 29 -50.23 23.95 -1.35
N GLY A 30 -51.23 23.76 -0.50
CA GLY A 30 -51.89 22.48 -0.27
C GLY A 30 -53.20 22.34 -1.04
N SER A 31 -53.64 21.11 -1.24
CA SER A 31 -54.99 20.63 -0.90
C SER A 31 -55.11 19.12 -1.18
N GLU A 32 -55.91 18.44 -0.39
CA GLU A 32 -56.19 17.01 -0.45
C GLU A 32 -57.16 16.69 -1.60
N ASN A 33 -56.82 15.74 -2.48
CA ASN A 33 -57.79 14.83 -3.07
C ASN A 33 -57.11 13.63 -3.73
N ALA A 34 -57.71 12.46 -3.56
CA ALA A 34 -57.24 11.17 -4.05
C ALA A 34 -57.30 11.10 -5.59
N GLY A 35 -56.15 10.77 -6.18
CA GLY A 35 -55.98 10.43 -7.60
C GLY A 35 -54.56 9.91 -7.81
N HIS A 36 -54.41 8.60 -7.97
CA HIS A 36 -53.16 7.91 -8.26
C HIS A 36 -52.70 8.27 -9.68
N SER A 37 -51.85 9.29 -9.81
CA SER A 37 -50.89 9.49 -10.90
C SER A 37 -50.11 10.77 -10.59
N ASP A 38 -48.97 10.66 -9.91
CA ASP A 38 -48.02 11.76 -9.88
C ASP A 38 -46.63 11.19 -10.08
N SER A 39 -46.21 11.19 -11.34
CA SER A 39 -44.82 11.09 -11.76
C SER A 39 -44.06 12.30 -11.22
N GLY A 40 -43.83 12.32 -9.90
CA GLY A 40 -43.31 13.46 -9.13
C GLY A 40 -41.81 13.72 -9.31
N GLY A 41 -41.22 13.25 -10.40
CA GLY A 41 -39.85 13.55 -10.77
C GLY A 41 -39.70 14.97 -11.29
N VAL A 42 -38.51 15.53 -11.14
CA VAL A 42 -38.15 16.78 -11.82
C VAL A 42 -38.14 16.51 -13.32
N SER A 43 -38.90 17.29 -14.07
CA SER A 43 -38.85 17.25 -15.53
C SER A 43 -37.52 17.79 -16.04
N PHE A 44 -36.95 17.12 -17.03
CA PHE A 44 -35.78 17.55 -17.81
C PHE A 44 -36.00 17.16 -19.27
N SER A 45 -35.30 17.81 -20.21
CA SER A 45 -35.47 17.59 -21.65
C SER A 45 -34.41 16.71 -22.29
N SER A 46 -33.28 16.48 -21.61
CA SER A 46 -32.17 15.67 -22.13
C SER A 46 -31.43 14.89 -21.03
N VAL A 47 -30.76 13.81 -21.42
CA VAL A 47 -29.75 13.13 -20.61
C VAL A 47 -28.38 13.57 -21.11
N ASP A 48 -27.49 13.91 -20.19
CA ASP A 48 -26.15 14.40 -20.49
C ASP A 48 -25.27 13.31 -21.11
N GLU A 49 -24.50 13.71 -22.11
CA GLU A 49 -23.52 12.87 -22.80
C GLU A 49 -22.08 13.22 -22.40
N GLY A 50 -21.90 13.93 -21.28
CA GLY A 50 -20.60 14.31 -20.70
C GLY A 50 -20.28 15.80 -20.74
N ALA A 51 -21.21 16.66 -21.16
CA ALA A 51 -20.98 18.10 -21.20
C ALA A 51 -21.24 18.77 -19.84
N ILE A 52 -22.29 18.36 -19.15
CA ILE A 52 -22.70 18.91 -17.85
C ILE A 52 -22.11 18.10 -16.69
N PHE A 53 -22.00 16.79 -16.85
CA PHE A 53 -21.48 15.84 -15.87
C PHE A 53 -20.32 15.05 -16.50
N PRO A 54 -19.15 15.69 -16.74
CA PRO A 54 -18.05 15.09 -17.52
C PRO A 54 -17.38 13.88 -16.88
N GLN A 55 -17.55 13.68 -15.57
CA GLN A 55 -17.09 12.49 -14.83
C GLN A 55 -18.24 11.53 -14.49
N SER A 56 -19.41 11.71 -15.12
CA SER A 56 -20.65 10.99 -14.84
C SER A 56 -21.00 11.01 -13.34
N VAL A 57 -21.58 9.93 -12.84
CA VAL A 57 -22.01 9.74 -11.45
C VAL A 57 -21.25 8.58 -10.81
N ALA A 58 -21.15 8.60 -9.48
CA ALA A 58 -20.60 7.49 -8.70
C ALA A 58 -21.39 7.30 -7.40
N SER A 59 -21.33 6.10 -6.83
CA SER A 59 -21.91 5.79 -5.53
C SER A 59 -20.90 5.04 -4.68
N GLY A 60 -21.02 5.11 -3.36
CA GLY A 60 -20.04 4.47 -2.49
C GLY A 60 -20.48 4.33 -1.04
N ASP A 61 -19.65 3.60 -0.30
CA ASP A 61 -19.85 3.23 1.10
C ASP A 61 -21.28 2.68 1.39
N PRO A 62 -21.73 1.64 0.67
CA PRO A 62 -23.08 1.08 0.86
C PRO A 62 -23.21 0.48 2.25
N LYS A 63 -24.22 0.94 3.01
CA LYS A 63 -24.61 0.37 4.30
C LYS A 63 -26.04 -0.14 4.22
N SER A 64 -26.51 -0.74 5.32
CA SER A 64 -27.81 -1.41 5.32
C SER A 64 -29.02 -0.49 5.15
N GLY A 65 -28.85 0.82 5.34
CA GLY A 65 -29.90 1.81 5.14
C GLY A 65 -29.41 3.12 4.56
N SER A 66 -28.19 3.15 4.02
CA SER A 66 -27.62 4.38 3.48
C SER A 66 -26.60 4.13 2.38
N ILE A 67 -26.33 5.19 1.62
CA ILE A 67 -25.37 5.24 0.51
C ILE A 67 -24.81 6.66 0.40
N ILE A 68 -23.59 6.80 -0.11
CA ILE A 68 -23.05 8.06 -0.61
C ILE A 68 -23.27 8.14 -2.12
N LEU A 69 -23.83 9.25 -2.60
CA LEU A 69 -23.97 9.54 -4.03
C LEU A 69 -23.09 10.73 -4.39
N TRP A 70 -22.45 10.66 -5.56
CA TRP A 70 -21.48 11.64 -6.02
C TRP A 70 -21.67 12.00 -7.49
N THR A 71 -21.40 13.27 -7.83
CA THR A 71 -21.21 13.75 -9.20
C THR A 71 -20.35 15.01 -9.18
N ARG A 72 -19.80 15.43 -10.34
CA ARG A 72 -19.21 16.76 -10.53
C ARG A 72 -19.90 17.49 -11.68
N LEU A 73 -20.12 18.81 -11.54
CA LEU A 73 -20.55 19.65 -12.67
C LEU A 73 -19.34 20.15 -13.48
N GLY A 74 -19.39 19.96 -14.79
CA GLY A 74 -18.46 20.54 -15.76
C GLY A 74 -18.80 22.01 -16.02
N THR A 75 -18.29 22.92 -15.19
CA THR A 75 -18.49 24.36 -15.38
C THR A 75 -17.26 25.15 -14.98
N ASN A 76 -17.05 26.28 -15.66
CA ASN A 76 -16.03 27.28 -15.31
C ASN A 76 -16.63 28.42 -14.45
N SER A 77 -17.87 28.28 -14.00
CA SER A 77 -18.50 29.26 -13.13
C SER A 77 -17.74 29.36 -11.81
N THR A 78 -17.56 30.58 -11.32
CA THR A 78 -17.04 30.80 -9.95
C THR A 78 -18.18 30.86 -8.93
N SER A 79 -19.44 30.76 -9.37
CA SER A 79 -20.62 30.79 -8.49
C SER A 79 -21.18 29.40 -8.25
N ASP A 80 -21.68 29.18 -7.04
CA ASP A 80 -22.41 27.96 -6.68
C ASP A 80 -23.59 27.69 -7.62
N GLN A 81 -23.87 26.41 -7.87
CA GLN A 81 -24.97 25.94 -8.71
C GLN A 81 -25.92 25.05 -7.92
N THR A 82 -27.22 25.08 -8.26
CA THR A 82 -28.19 24.16 -7.68
C THR A 82 -28.32 22.90 -8.53
N VAL A 83 -28.27 21.74 -7.87
CA VAL A 83 -28.47 20.43 -8.51
C VAL A 83 -29.47 19.64 -7.70
N THR A 84 -30.45 19.03 -8.34
CA THR A 84 -31.39 18.12 -7.68
C THR A 84 -30.93 16.69 -7.86
N VAL A 85 -30.84 15.92 -6.78
CA VAL A 85 -30.63 14.48 -6.82
C VAL A 85 -31.95 13.75 -6.63
N GLU A 86 -32.17 12.68 -7.39
CA GLU A 86 -33.29 11.77 -7.23
C GLU A 86 -32.79 10.35 -7.01
N VAL A 87 -33.43 9.62 -6.10
CA VAL A 87 -33.24 8.18 -5.89
C VAL A 87 -34.58 7.48 -6.08
N ALA A 88 -34.61 6.41 -6.85
CA ALA A 88 -35.80 5.66 -7.20
C ALA A 88 -35.62 4.15 -7.00
N ALA A 89 -36.72 3.46 -6.74
CA ALA A 89 -36.75 2.00 -6.61
C ALA A 89 -36.69 1.26 -7.95
N ASP A 90 -36.83 1.98 -9.07
CA ASP A 90 -36.81 1.43 -10.43
C ASP A 90 -36.05 2.35 -11.39
N SER A 91 -35.50 1.77 -12.46
CA SER A 91 -34.64 2.47 -13.43
C SER A 91 -35.40 3.47 -14.31
N SER A 92 -36.73 3.39 -14.37
CA SER A 92 -37.56 4.36 -15.11
C SER A 92 -37.91 5.59 -14.27
N PHE A 93 -37.50 5.63 -13.00
CA PHE A 93 -37.84 6.67 -12.02
C PHE A 93 -39.35 6.85 -11.83
N SER A 94 -40.12 5.76 -11.95
CA SER A 94 -41.57 5.78 -11.70
C SER A 94 -41.90 5.83 -10.20
N SER A 95 -40.98 5.36 -9.35
CA SER A 95 -41.10 5.30 -7.89
C SER A 95 -39.91 5.99 -7.22
N ILE A 96 -39.98 7.31 -7.06
CA ILE A 96 -38.97 8.11 -6.36
C ILE A 96 -39.11 7.91 -4.84
N VAL A 97 -38.01 7.52 -4.20
CA VAL A 97 -37.92 7.29 -2.75
C VAL A 97 -37.20 8.42 -2.00
N ALA A 98 -36.32 9.17 -2.68
CA ALA A 98 -35.67 10.36 -2.13
C ALA A 98 -35.44 11.41 -3.23
N GLN A 99 -35.57 12.70 -2.89
CA GLN A 99 -35.35 13.83 -3.80
C GLN A 99 -34.94 15.07 -3.00
N THR A 100 -33.75 15.63 -3.25
CA THR A 100 -33.28 16.87 -2.60
C THR A 100 -32.49 17.75 -3.56
N SER A 101 -32.57 19.05 -3.37
CA SER A 101 -31.66 20.00 -4.01
C SER A 101 -30.41 20.19 -3.15
N LEU A 102 -29.27 20.27 -3.82
CA LEU A 102 -27.93 20.40 -3.25
C LEU A 102 -27.24 21.60 -3.89
N THR A 103 -26.23 22.13 -3.20
CA THR A 103 -25.42 23.25 -3.68
C THR A 103 -24.07 22.75 -4.16
N SER A 104 -23.85 22.74 -5.47
CA SER A 104 -22.55 22.45 -6.08
C SER A 104 -21.66 23.68 -5.94
N SER A 105 -20.73 23.64 -5.00
CA SER A 105 -19.89 24.80 -4.69
C SER A 105 -18.66 24.90 -5.57
N SER A 106 -18.31 26.11 -6.00
CA SER A 106 -17.10 26.35 -6.78
C SER A 106 -15.82 26.12 -5.96
N SER A 107 -15.87 26.25 -4.64
CA SER A 107 -14.71 25.99 -3.76
C SER A 107 -14.28 24.53 -3.75
N SER A 108 -15.22 23.59 -3.94
CA SER A 108 -14.99 22.15 -4.07
C SER A 108 -15.01 21.68 -5.52
N ASP A 109 -14.62 22.56 -6.45
CA ASP A 109 -14.55 22.27 -7.89
C ASP A 109 -15.85 21.68 -8.46
N HIS A 110 -16.97 22.16 -7.91
CA HIS A 110 -18.32 21.73 -8.24
C HIS A 110 -18.60 20.23 -8.03
N CYS A 111 -17.77 19.55 -7.24
CA CYS A 111 -18.07 18.22 -6.74
C CYS A 111 -19.25 18.29 -5.77
N LEU A 112 -20.13 17.30 -5.88
CA LEU A 112 -21.30 17.14 -5.04
C LEU A 112 -21.28 15.75 -4.44
N LYS A 113 -21.43 15.69 -3.12
CA LYS A 113 -21.54 14.45 -2.36
C LYS A 113 -22.74 14.54 -1.42
N VAL A 114 -23.55 13.48 -1.36
CA VAL A 114 -24.72 13.43 -0.49
C VAL A 114 -24.87 12.05 0.13
N LYS A 115 -25.13 12.02 1.44
CA LYS A 115 -25.51 10.81 2.16
C LYS A 115 -27.03 10.68 2.18
N VAL A 116 -27.53 9.63 1.54
CA VAL A 116 -28.95 9.26 1.56
C VAL A 116 -29.13 8.17 2.60
N THR A 117 -30.08 8.32 3.51
CA THR A 117 -30.35 7.39 4.62
C THR A 117 -31.78 6.85 4.57
N ASP A 118 -32.17 6.07 5.58
CA ASP A 118 -33.48 5.42 5.72
C ASP A 118 -33.88 4.47 4.57
N LEU A 119 -32.92 4.05 3.74
CA LEU A 119 -33.16 3.11 2.64
C LEU A 119 -33.49 1.71 3.16
N ASN A 120 -34.22 0.92 2.37
CA ASN A 120 -34.39 -0.50 2.66
C ASN A 120 -33.06 -1.23 2.44
N SER A 121 -32.76 -2.21 3.30
CA SER A 121 -31.58 -3.07 3.18
C SER A 121 -31.69 -4.05 2.02
N ALA A 122 -30.55 -4.54 1.52
CA ALA A 122 -30.48 -5.54 0.45
C ALA A 122 -31.33 -5.18 -0.78
N THR A 123 -31.41 -3.89 -1.12
CA THR A 123 -32.30 -3.36 -2.15
C THR A 123 -31.49 -2.60 -3.20
N THR A 124 -31.75 -2.88 -4.47
CA THR A 124 -31.21 -2.12 -5.60
C THR A 124 -32.00 -0.84 -5.81
N TYR A 125 -31.28 0.27 -5.97
CA TYR A 125 -31.84 1.59 -6.25
C TYR A 125 -31.14 2.20 -7.46
N TYR A 126 -31.80 3.18 -8.06
CA TYR A 126 -31.31 3.97 -9.18
C TYR A 126 -31.29 5.44 -8.80
N TYR A 127 -30.33 6.21 -9.30
CA TYR A 127 -30.21 7.62 -8.98
C TYR A 127 -29.72 8.46 -10.15
N ARG A 128 -30.02 9.75 -10.12
CA ARG A 128 -29.58 10.74 -11.11
C ARG A 128 -29.50 12.13 -10.51
N PHE A 129 -28.67 12.98 -11.10
CA PHE A 129 -28.54 14.40 -10.77
C PHE A 129 -29.11 15.24 -11.90
N ILE A 130 -29.79 16.34 -11.58
CA ILE A 130 -30.52 17.16 -12.56
C ILE A 130 -30.17 18.63 -12.33
N THR A 131 -29.71 19.30 -13.38
CA THR A 131 -29.48 20.75 -13.40
C THR A 131 -29.75 21.31 -14.79
N SER A 132 -30.18 22.57 -14.88
CA SER A 132 -30.41 23.29 -16.15
C SER A 132 -31.15 22.47 -17.22
N ASP A 133 -32.24 21.79 -16.83
CA ASP A 133 -33.09 20.97 -17.70
C ASP A 133 -32.42 19.71 -18.30
N THR A 134 -31.27 19.28 -17.74
CA THR A 134 -30.51 18.09 -18.15
C THR A 134 -30.30 17.15 -16.96
N SER A 135 -30.52 15.84 -17.16
CA SER A 135 -30.19 14.79 -16.19
C SER A 135 -28.79 14.24 -16.46
N SER A 136 -28.06 13.86 -15.42
CA SER A 136 -26.91 12.96 -15.53
C SER A 136 -27.34 11.61 -16.12
N ARG A 137 -26.36 10.80 -16.52
CA ARG A 137 -26.59 9.35 -16.68
C ARG A 137 -27.13 8.74 -15.38
N THR A 138 -27.84 7.62 -15.52
CA THR A 138 -28.45 6.92 -14.38
C THR A 138 -27.42 6.03 -13.71
N GLY A 139 -27.17 6.28 -12.43
CA GLY A 139 -26.39 5.37 -11.58
C GLY A 139 -27.28 4.33 -10.90
N ARG A 140 -26.65 3.24 -10.45
CA ARG A 140 -27.26 2.13 -9.70
C ARG A 140 -26.39 1.77 -8.50
N PHE A 141 -27.02 1.39 -7.40
CA PHE A 141 -26.34 0.79 -6.25
C PHE A 141 -27.23 -0.25 -5.57
N LYS A 142 -26.65 -1.06 -4.67
CA LYS A 142 -27.38 -1.98 -3.79
C LYS A 142 -26.99 -1.70 -2.34
N THR A 143 -27.98 -1.54 -1.45
CA THR A 143 -27.74 -1.40 -0.01
C THR A 143 -27.33 -2.74 0.61
N ALA A 144 -26.53 -2.70 1.67
CA ALA A 144 -26.10 -3.92 2.36
C ALA A 144 -27.27 -4.65 3.04
N ALA A 145 -27.15 -5.94 3.28
CA ALA A 145 -28.11 -6.67 4.12
C ALA A 145 -27.97 -6.24 5.60
N LYS A 146 -29.10 -6.08 6.31
CA LYS A 146 -29.13 -5.59 7.69
C LYS A 146 -28.97 -6.72 8.70
N GLY A 147 -28.23 -6.46 9.79
CA GLY A 147 -28.17 -7.35 10.96
C GLY A 147 -27.56 -8.71 10.63
N ASN A 148 -28.07 -9.78 11.23
CA ASN A 148 -27.54 -11.14 11.08
C ASN A 148 -28.32 -11.99 10.06
N VAL A 149 -28.79 -11.38 8.97
CA VAL A 149 -29.50 -12.10 7.90
C VAL A 149 -28.47 -12.86 7.04
N ASP A 150 -28.67 -14.16 6.85
CA ASP A 150 -27.84 -14.96 5.94
C ASP A 150 -28.19 -14.61 4.49
N THR A 151 -27.36 -13.74 3.91
CA THR A 151 -27.45 -13.29 2.52
C THR A 151 -26.08 -13.48 1.89
N PRO A 152 -25.96 -14.26 0.80
CA PRO A 152 -24.72 -14.32 0.02
C PRO A 152 -24.30 -12.92 -0.43
N VAL A 153 -23.01 -12.66 -0.44
CA VAL A 153 -22.43 -11.38 -0.88
C VAL A 153 -21.44 -11.68 -1.98
N LYS A 154 -21.47 -10.91 -3.06
CA LYS A 154 -20.47 -11.01 -4.12
C LYS A 154 -19.88 -9.65 -4.39
N PHE A 155 -18.57 -9.51 -4.37
CA PHE A 155 -17.92 -8.21 -4.56
C PHE A 155 -16.63 -8.33 -5.38
N GLY A 156 -16.28 -7.26 -6.09
CA GLY A 156 -14.98 -7.13 -6.73
C GLY A 156 -13.97 -6.44 -5.83
N PHE A 157 -12.68 -6.71 -5.98
CA PHE A 157 -11.63 -5.84 -5.44
C PHE A 157 -10.52 -5.60 -6.45
N ILE A 158 -9.97 -4.37 -6.44
CA ILE A 158 -9.01 -3.84 -7.40
C ILE A 158 -8.06 -2.82 -6.74
N SER A 159 -6.92 -2.55 -7.37
CA SER A 159 -6.00 -1.46 -7.05
C SER A 159 -5.21 -1.04 -8.31
N CYS A 160 -4.42 0.02 -8.20
CA CYS A 160 -3.35 0.34 -9.15
C CYS A 160 -3.84 0.48 -10.60
N GLN A 161 -4.57 1.56 -10.85
CA GLN A 161 -5.17 1.89 -12.13
C GLN A 161 -4.47 3.08 -12.82
N ASP A 162 -3.16 2.98 -12.99
CA ASP A 162 -2.37 4.02 -13.65
C ASP A 162 -2.92 4.31 -15.05
N TYR A 163 -3.45 5.53 -15.21
CA TYR A 163 -4.02 6.01 -16.45
C TYR A 163 -2.97 6.12 -17.55
N ILE A 164 -1.76 6.57 -17.19
CA ILE A 164 -0.68 6.85 -18.14
C ILE A 164 -0.07 5.54 -18.65
N ASN A 165 -0.02 4.49 -17.84
CA ASN A 165 0.51 3.19 -18.23
C ASN A 165 -0.38 2.37 -19.15
N GLY A 166 -1.71 2.55 -19.10
CA GLY A 166 -2.57 1.88 -20.07
C GLY A 166 -4.07 1.98 -19.83
N TYR A 167 -4.84 1.36 -20.72
CA TYR A 167 -6.30 1.38 -20.74
C TYR A 167 -6.92 0.46 -19.69
N TYR A 168 -8.12 0.81 -19.21
CA TYR A 168 -8.86 0.06 -18.19
C TYR A 168 -9.60 -1.17 -18.74
N ASN A 169 -8.93 -1.94 -19.61
CA ASN A 169 -9.46 -3.16 -20.22
C ASN A 169 -9.90 -4.20 -19.18
N THR A 170 -9.17 -4.27 -18.07
CA THR A 170 -9.46 -5.19 -16.96
C THR A 170 -10.83 -4.93 -16.32
N LEU A 171 -11.28 -3.67 -16.29
CA LEU A 171 -12.57 -3.28 -15.73
C LEU A 171 -13.77 -3.75 -16.56
N LEU A 172 -13.57 -4.09 -17.84
CA LEU A 172 -14.63 -4.64 -18.69
C LEU A 172 -15.21 -5.94 -18.11
N LYS A 173 -14.44 -6.66 -17.29
CA LYS A 173 -14.90 -7.87 -16.60
C LYS A 173 -16.14 -7.61 -15.74
N PHE A 174 -16.21 -6.46 -15.08
CA PHE A 174 -17.37 -6.09 -14.25
C PHE A 174 -18.60 -5.71 -15.08
N LEU A 175 -18.40 -5.37 -16.36
CA LEU A 175 -19.49 -5.00 -17.27
C LEU A 175 -20.09 -6.20 -18.00
N GLU A 176 -19.53 -7.40 -17.82
CA GLU A 176 -20.14 -8.64 -18.29
C GLU A 176 -21.51 -8.85 -17.61
N GLN A 177 -22.50 -9.34 -18.37
CA GLN A 177 -23.88 -9.41 -17.89
C GLN A 177 -24.05 -10.22 -16.60
N ASP A 178 -23.33 -11.33 -16.46
CA ASP A 178 -23.38 -12.16 -15.25
C ASP A 178 -22.79 -11.44 -14.03
N GLN A 179 -21.76 -10.60 -14.21
CA GLN A 179 -21.20 -9.77 -13.13
C GLN A 179 -22.11 -8.59 -12.78
N LEU A 180 -22.71 -7.93 -13.77
CA LEU A 180 -23.71 -6.85 -13.54
C LEU A 180 -24.89 -7.31 -12.67
N ASP A 181 -25.32 -8.56 -12.87
CA ASP A 181 -26.45 -9.14 -12.16
C ASP A 181 -26.10 -9.65 -10.76
N SER A 182 -24.83 -9.99 -10.50
CA SER A 182 -24.41 -10.69 -9.28
C SER A 182 -23.50 -9.90 -8.35
N VAL A 183 -22.62 -9.03 -8.86
CA VAL A 183 -21.71 -8.22 -8.03
C VAL A 183 -22.48 -7.10 -7.34
N ASP A 184 -22.32 -7.01 -6.02
CA ASP A 184 -23.01 -6.08 -5.14
C ASP A 184 -22.30 -4.72 -5.06
N PHE A 185 -20.96 -4.74 -4.99
CA PHE A 185 -20.08 -3.56 -4.87
C PHE A 185 -18.64 -3.89 -5.29
N ILE A 186 -17.81 -2.87 -5.41
CA ILE A 186 -16.37 -2.97 -5.71
C ILE A 186 -15.57 -2.31 -4.58
N VAL A 187 -14.49 -2.94 -4.16
CA VAL A 187 -13.50 -2.39 -3.23
C VAL A 187 -12.29 -1.89 -4.02
N HIS A 188 -11.88 -0.64 -3.80
CA HIS A 188 -10.65 -0.09 -4.37
C HIS A 188 -9.63 0.08 -3.24
N LEU A 189 -8.48 -0.58 -3.36
CA LEU A 189 -7.50 -0.70 -2.28
C LEU A 189 -6.40 0.37 -2.29
N GLY A 190 -6.36 1.23 -3.30
CA GLY A 190 -5.40 2.33 -3.39
C GLY A 190 -4.93 2.51 -4.82
N ASP A 191 -4.19 3.59 -5.07
CA ASP A 191 -3.69 3.99 -6.40
C ASP A 191 -4.82 4.16 -7.41
N TYR A 192 -5.87 4.84 -6.97
CA TYR A 192 -6.96 5.29 -7.82
C TYR A 192 -6.45 6.31 -8.84
N ILE A 193 -5.49 7.15 -8.43
CA ILE A 193 -4.72 8.02 -9.31
C ILE A 193 -3.23 7.75 -9.14
N TYR A 194 -2.43 8.24 -10.08
CA TYR A 194 -0.99 8.42 -9.95
C TYR A 194 -0.71 9.92 -10.04
N GLU A 195 0.17 10.42 -9.19
CA GLU A 195 0.40 11.84 -8.93
C GLU A 195 1.22 12.56 -10.01
N THR A 196 1.68 11.85 -11.05
CA THR A 196 2.64 12.35 -12.03
C THR A 196 2.04 12.53 -13.43
N THR A 197 2.76 13.23 -14.31
CA THR A 197 2.40 13.45 -15.71
C THR A 197 3.23 12.58 -16.68
N GLY A 198 3.69 11.40 -16.25
CA GLY A 198 4.52 10.52 -17.07
C GLY A 198 5.93 10.33 -16.52
N ASP A 199 6.08 9.93 -15.26
CA ASP A 199 7.41 9.60 -14.72
C ASP A 199 8.05 8.47 -15.56
N PRO A 200 9.18 8.71 -16.25
CA PRO A 200 9.77 7.74 -17.14
C PRO A 200 10.36 6.52 -16.42
N SER A 201 10.52 6.55 -15.09
CA SER A 201 11.03 5.42 -14.31
C SER A 201 10.02 4.26 -14.22
N PHE A 202 8.71 4.55 -14.27
CA PHE A 202 7.66 3.53 -14.16
C PHE A 202 6.48 3.69 -15.12
N GLN A 203 6.37 4.80 -15.87
CA GLN A 203 5.25 5.06 -16.78
C GLN A 203 5.64 5.00 -18.26
N ALA A 204 4.90 4.19 -19.02
CA ALA A 204 5.07 3.96 -20.46
C ALA A 204 4.45 5.04 -21.36
N ASN A 205 3.86 6.11 -20.79
CA ASN A 205 3.26 7.25 -21.51
C ASN A 205 2.26 6.86 -22.62
N VAL A 206 1.39 5.88 -22.35
CA VAL A 206 0.33 5.45 -23.28
C VAL A 206 -0.75 6.52 -23.41
N ARG A 207 -1.17 7.11 -22.28
CA ARG A 207 -2.19 8.16 -22.25
C ARG A 207 -1.67 9.39 -21.49
N PRO A 208 -1.40 10.51 -22.15
CA PRO A 208 -0.77 11.65 -21.49
C PRO A 208 -1.75 12.38 -20.56
N ILE A 209 -1.23 12.87 -19.44
CA ILE A 209 -1.86 13.88 -18.60
C ILE A 209 -0.99 15.14 -18.66
N THR A 210 -1.60 16.33 -18.70
CA THR A 210 -0.87 17.59 -18.64
C THR A 210 -1.51 18.51 -17.61
N PHE A 211 -0.72 19.00 -16.67
CA PHE A 211 -1.18 20.01 -15.73
C PHE A 211 -1.32 21.37 -16.43
N THR A 212 -2.47 22.00 -16.22
CA THR A 212 -2.74 23.37 -16.68
C THR A 212 -2.01 24.39 -15.81
N ASP A 213 -1.87 24.09 -14.52
CA ASP A 213 -1.09 24.83 -13.53
C ASP A 213 0.30 24.18 -13.38
N GLN A 214 1.18 24.42 -14.35
CA GLN A 214 2.56 23.91 -14.30
C GLN A 214 3.42 24.63 -13.26
N ASP A 215 3.16 25.92 -13.01
CA ASP A 215 3.90 26.72 -12.02
C ASP A 215 3.65 26.21 -10.59
N GLY A 216 2.47 25.66 -10.33
CA GLY A 216 2.08 25.02 -9.07
C GLY A 216 2.42 23.53 -8.96
N ALA A 217 3.15 22.96 -9.92
CA ALA A 217 3.54 21.55 -9.94
C ALA A 217 5.01 21.35 -9.56
N LEU A 218 5.34 20.16 -9.05
CA LEU A 218 6.72 19.77 -8.76
C LEU A 218 7.39 19.23 -10.02
N PRO A 219 8.53 19.77 -10.45
CA PRO A 219 9.28 19.18 -11.54
C PRO A 219 9.90 17.86 -11.10
N LEU A 220 9.66 16.77 -11.85
CA LEU A 220 10.34 15.50 -11.60
C LEU A 220 11.80 15.60 -12.09
N PRO A 221 12.77 15.02 -11.35
CA PRO A 221 14.18 15.23 -11.62
C PRO A 221 14.61 14.55 -12.92
N ASN A 222 14.79 15.33 -14.00
CA ASN A 222 15.76 14.95 -15.05
C ASN A 222 16.19 16.03 -16.05
N VAL A 223 16.07 17.34 -15.81
CA VAL A 223 16.77 18.37 -16.65
C VAL A 223 16.51 19.80 -16.14
N THR A 224 17.36 20.75 -16.54
CA THR A 224 17.11 22.21 -16.49
C THR A 224 15.85 22.66 -17.26
N THR A 225 15.13 21.75 -17.91
CA THR A 225 13.86 21.96 -18.61
C THR A 225 12.95 20.74 -18.39
N PRO A 226 12.30 20.62 -17.23
CA PRO A 226 11.52 19.43 -16.86
C PRO A 226 10.43 19.15 -17.89
N THR A 227 10.31 17.89 -18.31
CA THR A 227 9.31 17.40 -19.27
C THR A 227 8.14 16.69 -18.59
N HIS A 228 8.32 16.30 -17.32
CA HIS A 228 7.33 15.62 -16.50
C HIS A 228 7.26 16.28 -15.11
N TYR A 229 6.10 16.17 -14.48
CA TYR A 229 5.78 16.84 -13.23
C TYR A 229 5.03 15.90 -12.29
N ALA A 230 5.19 16.11 -10.99
CA ALA A 230 4.35 15.58 -9.93
C ALA A 230 3.37 16.65 -9.43
N ALA A 231 2.19 16.21 -9.00
CA ALA A 231 1.15 17.08 -8.47
C ALA A 231 1.58 17.68 -7.13
N GLN A 232 1.41 18.99 -7.00
CA GLN A 232 1.70 19.68 -5.75
C GLN A 232 0.55 20.58 -5.30
N SER A 233 0.04 21.41 -6.21
CA SER A 233 -1.13 22.23 -5.92
C SER A 233 -2.41 21.39 -5.94
N LEU A 234 -3.43 21.84 -5.21
CA LEU A 234 -4.78 21.26 -5.26
C LEU A 234 -5.32 21.18 -6.70
N SER A 235 -4.96 22.16 -7.55
CA SER A 235 -5.42 22.18 -8.94
C SER A 235 -4.82 21.03 -9.76
N ASN A 236 -3.57 20.64 -9.49
CA ASN A 236 -2.92 19.48 -10.10
C ASN A 236 -3.62 18.18 -9.70
N TYR A 237 -3.84 17.95 -8.40
CA TYR A 237 -4.55 16.76 -7.93
C TYR A 237 -5.97 16.67 -8.50
N ARG A 238 -6.72 17.78 -8.52
CA ARG A 238 -8.04 17.82 -9.17
C ARG A 238 -7.96 17.49 -10.66
N GLN A 239 -6.91 17.92 -11.37
CA GLN A 239 -6.71 17.59 -12.78
C GLN A 239 -6.50 16.09 -13.00
N LEU A 240 -5.77 15.41 -12.12
CA LEU A 240 -5.60 13.95 -12.16
C LEU A 240 -6.95 13.25 -12.04
N TYR A 241 -7.73 13.55 -11.01
CA TYR A 241 -9.05 12.94 -10.82
C TYR A 241 -10.02 13.23 -11.96
N LYS A 242 -10.06 14.47 -12.49
CA LYS A 242 -10.89 14.81 -13.67
C LYS A 242 -10.55 13.94 -14.88
N THR A 243 -9.27 13.68 -15.09
CA THR A 243 -8.77 12.93 -16.24
C THR A 243 -9.07 11.45 -16.07
N VAL A 244 -8.67 10.88 -14.92
CA VAL A 244 -8.90 9.47 -14.58
C VAL A 244 -10.39 9.14 -14.60
N LYS A 245 -11.24 9.91 -13.90
CA LYS A 245 -12.70 9.71 -13.90
C LYS A 245 -13.38 10.14 -15.20
N GLY A 246 -12.63 10.74 -16.12
CA GLY A 246 -13.08 11.01 -17.49
C GLY A 246 -13.07 9.78 -18.38
N ASP A 247 -12.39 8.69 -17.97
CA ASP A 247 -12.36 7.43 -18.72
C ASP A 247 -13.76 6.80 -18.81
N SER A 248 -14.16 6.45 -20.03
CA SER A 248 -15.52 5.98 -20.33
C SER A 248 -15.82 4.58 -19.76
N ILE A 249 -14.82 3.71 -19.60
CA ILE A 249 -14.99 2.40 -18.96
C ILE A 249 -15.16 2.60 -17.46
N LEU A 250 -14.31 3.43 -16.84
CA LEU A 250 -14.41 3.72 -15.42
C LEU A 250 -15.76 4.37 -15.06
N GLN A 251 -16.24 5.31 -15.88
CA GLN A 251 -17.58 5.90 -15.69
C GLN A 251 -18.69 4.85 -15.73
N GLN A 252 -18.66 3.94 -16.71
CA GLN A 252 -19.66 2.87 -16.80
C GLN A 252 -19.63 1.97 -15.56
N VAL A 253 -18.45 1.63 -15.03
CA VAL A 253 -18.36 0.82 -13.81
C VAL A 253 -18.91 1.58 -12.60
N HIS A 254 -18.57 2.87 -12.42
CA HIS A 254 -19.14 3.72 -11.36
C HIS A 254 -20.65 3.91 -11.45
N GLU A 255 -21.21 3.90 -12.67
CA GLU A 255 -22.65 3.96 -12.89
C GLU A 255 -23.37 2.67 -12.46
N LYS A 256 -22.69 1.52 -12.35
CA LYS A 256 -23.31 0.21 -12.08
C LYS A 256 -23.10 -0.32 -10.66
N PHE A 257 -22.01 0.07 -10.02
CA PHE A 257 -21.59 -0.46 -8.73
C PHE A 257 -21.26 0.64 -7.73
N ALA A 258 -21.55 0.38 -6.46
CA ALA A 258 -21.04 1.20 -5.38
C ALA A 258 -19.57 0.84 -5.11
N PHE A 259 -18.76 1.84 -4.79
CA PHE A 259 -17.35 1.69 -4.46
C PHE A 259 -17.10 1.87 -2.96
N ILE A 260 -16.21 1.04 -2.40
CA ILE A 260 -15.62 1.23 -1.07
C ILE A 260 -14.14 1.50 -1.29
N ASN A 261 -13.71 2.75 -1.09
CA ASN A 261 -12.35 3.18 -1.42
C ASN A 261 -11.51 3.43 -0.17
N ILE A 262 -10.24 3.03 -0.24
CA ILE A 262 -9.15 3.60 0.55
C ILE A 262 -8.10 4.17 -0.41
N TRP A 263 -7.17 4.95 0.14
CA TRP A 263 -5.97 5.38 -0.58
C TRP A 263 -4.81 4.44 -0.31
N ASP A 264 -3.78 4.54 -1.15
CA ASP A 264 -2.41 4.21 -0.83
C ASP A 264 -1.52 5.45 -0.95
N ASP A 265 -0.28 5.31 -1.42
CA ASP A 265 0.74 6.34 -1.53
C ASP A 265 0.52 7.25 -2.73
N HIS A 266 0.20 6.75 -3.92
CA HIS A 266 0.06 7.54 -5.15
C HIS A 266 -1.12 8.53 -5.16
N GLU A 267 -2.04 8.43 -4.19
CA GLU A 267 -2.97 9.53 -3.92
C GLU A 267 -2.27 10.81 -3.48
N PHE A 268 -1.04 10.73 -2.96
CA PHE A 268 -0.17 11.82 -2.53
C PHE A 268 1.19 11.80 -3.25
N SER A 269 2.01 10.77 -3.01
CA SER A 269 3.35 10.61 -3.56
C SER A 269 3.83 9.18 -3.35
N ASP A 270 4.47 8.61 -4.36
CA ASP A 270 5.17 7.31 -4.35
C ASP A 270 5.94 7.06 -3.04
N ASP A 271 5.77 5.88 -2.44
CA ASP A 271 6.39 5.38 -1.19
C ASP A 271 6.33 6.32 0.01
N SER A 272 5.35 7.22 0.03
CA SER A 272 5.24 8.23 1.06
C SER A 272 4.99 7.63 2.46
N TRP A 273 5.40 8.41 3.46
CA TRP A 273 5.00 8.21 4.85
C TRP A 273 4.51 9.55 5.39
N GLN A 274 3.34 9.56 6.03
CA GLN A 274 2.70 10.78 6.55
C GLN A 274 2.56 11.86 5.45
N ASP A 275 3.26 12.99 5.62
CA ASP A 275 3.32 14.11 4.68
C ASP A 275 4.69 14.25 4.00
N ASN A 276 5.49 13.20 3.98
CA ASN A 276 6.83 13.17 3.39
C ASN A 276 6.84 12.37 2.08
N ALA A 277 7.37 12.97 1.01
CA ALA A 277 7.65 12.30 -0.27
C ALA A 277 9.08 11.74 -0.32
N THR A 278 9.39 10.95 -1.35
CA THR A 278 10.66 10.19 -1.45
C THR A 278 11.37 10.34 -2.79
N TYR A 279 11.02 11.33 -3.63
CA TYR A 279 11.57 11.45 -5.00
C TYR A 279 13.07 11.75 -5.04
N THR A 280 13.61 12.32 -3.97
CA THR A 280 15.01 12.74 -3.92
C THR A 280 15.89 11.78 -3.13
N ASP A 281 15.37 10.64 -2.66
CA ASP A 281 16.15 9.63 -1.91
C ASP A 281 16.98 10.27 -0.79
N GLY A 282 16.39 11.22 -0.05
CA GLY A 282 17.05 11.92 1.05
C GLY A 282 18.08 12.97 0.62
N VAL A 283 18.15 13.37 -0.65
CA VAL A 283 18.96 14.50 -1.15
C VAL A 283 18.36 15.84 -0.70
N ALA A 284 17.04 15.95 -0.63
CA ALA A 284 16.33 17.11 -0.08
C ALA A 284 15.40 16.69 1.06
N ASP A 285 14.95 17.67 1.84
CA ASP A 285 13.79 17.49 2.73
C ASP A 285 12.53 17.65 1.87
N GLU A 286 11.66 16.64 1.93
CA GLU A 286 10.47 16.53 1.10
C GLU A 286 9.17 16.56 1.93
N GLN A 287 9.27 16.90 3.22
CA GLN A 287 8.10 17.06 4.07
C GLN A 287 7.26 18.25 3.59
N ASN A 288 5.98 18.00 3.30
CA ASN A 288 5.07 19.04 2.83
C ASN A 288 3.61 18.76 3.22
N THR A 289 3.24 19.21 4.41
CA THR A 289 1.86 19.11 4.93
C THR A 289 0.83 19.73 3.98
N THR A 290 1.11 20.89 3.38
CA THR A 290 0.17 21.54 2.46
C THR A 290 -0.06 20.72 1.18
N ARG A 291 0.97 20.07 0.64
CA ARG A 291 0.81 19.13 -0.49
C ARG A 291 -0.05 17.94 -0.07
N LYS A 292 0.15 17.41 1.14
CA LYS A 292 -0.66 16.31 1.68
C LYS A 292 -2.12 16.73 1.87
N GLU A 293 -2.40 17.88 2.47
CA GLU A 293 -3.74 18.47 2.59
C GLU A 293 -4.41 18.65 1.21
N ASN A 294 -3.68 19.17 0.22
CA ASN A 294 -4.18 19.32 -1.15
C ASN A 294 -4.57 17.96 -1.77
N SER A 295 -3.77 16.93 -1.53
CA SER A 295 -4.02 15.57 -2.02
C SER A 295 -5.27 14.95 -1.37
N GLU A 296 -5.41 15.09 -0.04
CA GLU A 296 -6.56 14.61 0.72
C GLU A 296 -7.84 15.34 0.32
N GLN A 297 -7.77 16.67 0.15
CA GLN A 297 -8.90 17.44 -0.30
C GLN A 297 -9.41 16.94 -1.66
N ALA A 298 -8.52 16.72 -2.62
CA ALA A 298 -8.91 16.18 -3.92
C ALA A 298 -9.49 14.77 -3.81
N PHE A 299 -8.90 13.87 -3.02
CA PHE A 299 -9.43 12.53 -2.77
C PHE A 299 -10.85 12.59 -2.18
N PHE A 300 -11.07 13.41 -1.15
CA PHE A 300 -12.38 13.57 -0.51
C PHE A 300 -13.41 14.23 -1.41
N GLU A 301 -12.99 15.12 -2.31
CA GLU A 301 -13.88 15.75 -3.28
C GLU A 301 -14.31 14.76 -4.37
N TYR A 302 -13.43 13.87 -4.85
CA TYR A 302 -13.63 13.07 -6.06
C TYR A 302 -13.99 11.60 -5.83
N THR A 303 -13.94 11.11 -4.59
CA THR A 303 -14.32 9.74 -4.23
C THR A 303 -15.62 9.71 -3.42
N PRO A 304 -16.53 8.75 -3.65
CA PRO A 304 -17.82 8.66 -2.94
C PRO A 304 -17.69 8.04 -1.54
N ILE A 305 -16.72 8.49 -0.73
CA ILE A 305 -16.51 7.99 0.63
C ILE A 305 -17.23 8.83 1.70
N ASP A 306 -17.63 8.18 2.79
CA ASP A 306 -18.24 8.78 3.96
C ASP A 306 -17.16 9.34 4.90
N ILE A 307 -16.99 10.66 4.91
CA ILE A 307 -16.04 11.37 5.78
C ILE A 307 -16.70 11.92 7.06
N VAL A 308 -17.98 11.62 7.28
CA VAL A 308 -18.69 12.09 8.47
C VAL A 308 -18.41 11.13 9.63
N PRO A 309 -17.83 11.61 10.75
CA PRO A 309 -17.52 10.74 11.88
C PRO A 309 -18.76 10.00 12.41
N ASN A 310 -18.62 8.70 12.65
CA ASN A 310 -19.67 7.94 13.31
C ASN A 310 -19.68 8.27 14.81
N THR A 311 -20.70 9.00 15.26
CA THR A 311 -20.86 9.40 16.67
C THR A 311 -21.63 8.36 17.51
N GLY A 312 -21.92 7.18 16.96
CA GLY A 312 -22.73 6.14 17.61
C GLY A 312 -24.23 6.44 17.65
N GLY A 313 -24.65 7.60 17.11
CA GLY A 313 -26.04 7.97 16.91
C GLY A 313 -26.60 7.51 15.55
N PRO A 314 -27.86 7.85 15.24
CA PRO A 314 -28.42 7.68 13.90
C PRO A 314 -27.55 8.38 12.86
N GLU A 315 -27.36 7.76 11.69
CA GLU A 315 -26.59 8.38 10.63
C GLU A 315 -27.24 9.69 10.16
N ALA A 316 -26.42 10.74 10.03
CA ALA A 316 -26.87 11.99 9.43
C ALA A 316 -27.11 11.79 7.92
N SER A 317 -28.18 12.38 7.41
CA SER A 317 -28.44 12.51 5.98
C SER A 317 -28.14 13.94 5.54
N GLY A 318 -27.68 14.12 4.30
CA GLY A 318 -27.49 15.45 3.73
C GLY A 318 -26.24 15.56 2.88
N GLN A 319 -26.00 16.78 2.41
CA GLN A 319 -24.80 17.11 1.66
C GLN A 319 -23.56 16.94 2.53
N ILE A 320 -22.54 16.31 1.97
CA ILE A 320 -21.22 16.19 2.60
C ILE A 320 -20.31 17.21 1.92
N SER A 321 -19.69 18.06 2.72
CA SER A 321 -18.66 19.00 2.29
C SER A 321 -17.33 18.57 2.86
N VAL A 322 -16.26 18.80 2.10
CA VAL A 322 -14.89 18.65 2.60
C VAL A 322 -14.55 19.89 3.41
N ASP A 323 -14.15 19.68 4.66
CA ASP A 323 -13.75 20.76 5.56
C ASP A 323 -12.22 20.82 5.59
N ALA A 324 -11.67 21.95 5.15
CA ALA A 324 -10.23 22.15 5.08
C ALA A 324 -9.57 22.10 6.46
N ASP A 325 -10.30 22.42 7.53
CA ASP A 325 -9.79 22.38 8.91
C ASP A 325 -9.61 20.94 9.43
N ASN A 326 -10.11 19.93 8.71
CA ASN A 326 -10.02 18.51 9.07
C ASN A 326 -9.17 17.69 8.09
N LEU A 327 -8.28 18.33 7.33
CA LEU A 327 -7.33 17.67 6.44
C LEU A 327 -6.01 17.36 7.17
N TYR A 328 -5.30 16.34 6.69
CA TYR A 328 -4.11 15.73 7.27
C TYR A 328 -4.33 15.04 8.62
N GLN A 329 -3.77 13.83 8.75
CA GLN A 329 -4.14 12.84 9.79
C GLN A 329 -5.62 12.44 9.76
N SER A 330 -6.25 12.58 8.60
CA SER A 330 -7.61 12.16 8.36
C SER A 330 -7.77 10.65 8.53
N ILE A 331 -8.87 10.22 9.17
CA ILE A 331 -9.14 8.79 9.38
C ILE A 331 -10.06 8.30 8.27
N ILE A 332 -9.53 7.47 7.37
CA ILE A 332 -10.33 6.79 6.34
C ILE A 332 -10.65 5.32 6.67
N SER A 333 -10.15 4.81 7.80
CA SER A 333 -10.49 3.46 8.24
C SER A 333 -11.99 3.35 8.53
N ARG A 334 -12.68 2.39 7.93
CA ARG A 334 -14.15 2.26 8.01
C ARG A 334 -14.58 0.79 8.02
N GLN A 335 -15.71 0.51 8.69
CA GLN A 335 -16.30 -0.82 8.78
C GLN A 335 -17.62 -0.90 7.98
N PHE A 336 -17.81 -2.02 7.29
CA PHE A 336 -19.01 -2.36 6.54
C PHE A 336 -19.54 -3.73 6.92
N ARG A 337 -20.86 -3.83 7.11
CA ARG A 337 -21.54 -5.07 7.50
C ARG A 337 -22.56 -5.46 6.43
N PHE A 338 -22.44 -6.69 5.92
CA PHE A 338 -23.35 -7.26 4.93
C PHE A 338 -23.95 -8.56 5.48
N GLY A 339 -25.11 -8.43 6.14
CA GLY A 339 -25.81 -9.55 6.75
C GLY A 339 -24.95 -10.27 7.80
N SER A 340 -25.19 -11.57 8.01
CA SER A 340 -24.34 -12.41 8.86
C SER A 340 -23.02 -12.81 8.19
N ASN A 341 -22.91 -12.70 6.87
CA ASN A 341 -21.84 -13.38 6.13
C ASN A 341 -20.55 -12.57 6.10
N LEU A 342 -20.61 -11.26 5.89
CA LEU A 342 -19.41 -10.44 5.71
C LEU A 342 -19.34 -9.27 6.71
N ASN A 343 -18.21 -9.17 7.40
CA ASN A 343 -17.72 -7.96 8.06
C ASN A 343 -16.45 -7.52 7.31
N LEU A 344 -16.48 -6.36 6.68
CA LEU A 344 -15.37 -5.79 5.94
C LEU A 344 -14.82 -4.58 6.71
N MET A 345 -13.57 -4.65 7.13
CA MET A 345 -12.85 -3.55 7.77
C MET A 345 -11.80 -3.02 6.80
N MET A 346 -11.83 -1.73 6.50
CA MET A 346 -10.86 -1.06 5.63
C MET A 346 -9.81 -0.35 6.48
N SER A 347 -8.52 -0.57 6.19
CA SER A 347 -7.39 0.08 6.87
C SER A 347 -6.78 1.22 6.06
N ASP A 348 -5.96 2.02 6.72
CA ASP A 348 -5.12 3.09 6.17
C ASP A 348 -3.66 2.82 6.58
N PHE A 349 -2.77 2.62 5.60
CA PHE A 349 -1.37 2.32 5.86
C PHE A 349 -0.47 3.56 5.78
N ARG A 350 -0.87 4.64 5.10
CA ARG A 350 0.03 5.75 4.73
C ARG A 350 -0.01 6.92 5.69
N THR A 351 -1.17 7.20 6.29
CA THR A 351 -1.36 8.42 7.09
C THR A 351 -0.53 8.47 8.35
N PHE A 352 -0.33 7.32 9.01
CA PHE A 352 0.31 7.25 10.33
C PHE A 352 1.64 6.52 10.34
N ARG A 353 2.00 5.84 9.24
CA ARG A 353 3.21 5.02 9.25
C ARG A 353 4.45 5.89 9.49
N PRO A 354 5.40 5.40 10.31
CA PRO A 354 6.69 6.04 10.43
C PRO A 354 7.49 5.88 9.12
N ASP A 355 8.60 6.59 9.04
CA ASP A 355 9.58 6.42 7.97
C ASP A 355 10.12 4.98 7.94
N HIS A 356 10.75 4.62 6.83
CA HIS A 356 11.47 3.37 6.67
C HIS A 356 12.57 3.23 7.71
N VAL A 357 12.75 2.00 8.20
CA VAL A 357 13.75 1.66 9.23
C VAL A 357 15.18 2.03 8.82
N ILE A 358 15.47 2.05 7.52
CA ILE A 358 16.76 2.45 6.97
C ILE A 358 16.59 3.81 6.26
N PRO A 359 17.14 4.90 6.83
CA PRO A 359 17.06 6.21 6.21
C PRO A 359 17.68 6.25 4.80
N GLU A 360 17.09 7.04 3.91
CA GLU A 360 17.48 7.10 2.49
C GLU A 360 18.90 7.62 2.23
N ASP A 361 19.41 8.50 3.07
CA ASP A 361 20.80 9.01 3.00
C ASP A 361 21.66 8.47 4.16
N SER A 362 21.32 7.28 4.66
CA SER A 362 22.11 6.60 5.68
C SER A 362 23.53 6.30 5.17
N TYR A 363 24.52 6.61 6.01
CA TYR A 363 25.91 6.27 5.70
C TYR A 363 26.13 4.76 5.95
N PRO A 364 26.59 3.97 4.96
CA PRO A 364 26.69 2.51 5.07
C PRO A 364 27.58 2.04 6.23
N GLY A 365 28.61 2.81 6.58
CA GLY A 365 29.54 2.50 7.67
C GLY A 365 29.06 2.89 9.08
N LYS A 366 27.88 3.49 9.23
CA LYS A 366 27.32 3.84 10.54
C LYS A 366 26.95 2.57 11.30
N VAL A 367 27.46 2.44 12.52
CA VAL A 367 27.07 1.33 13.40
C VAL A 367 25.68 1.60 13.95
N ILE A 368 24.79 0.63 13.78
CA ILE A 368 23.37 0.65 14.16
C ILE A 368 23.06 -0.25 15.35
N ILE A 369 23.90 -1.26 15.60
CA ILE A 369 23.88 -2.03 16.84
C ILE A 369 25.33 -2.21 17.32
N PRO A 370 25.72 -1.65 18.49
CA PRO A 370 27.05 -1.83 19.07
C PRO A 370 27.20 -3.22 19.71
N GLU A 371 28.44 -3.56 20.07
CA GLU A 371 28.85 -4.92 20.46
C GLU A 371 27.97 -5.56 21.55
N LEU A 372 27.80 -4.86 22.67
CA LEU A 372 27.07 -5.38 23.82
C LEU A 372 25.57 -5.56 23.49
N GLU A 373 24.99 -4.61 22.78
CA GLU A 373 23.56 -4.61 22.42
C GLU A 373 23.26 -5.65 21.34
N LEU A 374 24.21 -5.93 20.45
CA LEU A 374 24.11 -7.04 19.51
C LEU A 374 24.05 -8.36 20.28
N GLY A 375 24.90 -8.53 21.30
CA GLY A 375 24.86 -9.69 22.19
C GLY A 375 23.50 -9.86 22.87
N TYR A 376 22.93 -8.78 23.45
CA TYR A 376 21.59 -8.80 24.03
C TYR A 376 20.50 -9.15 23.01
N THR A 377 20.63 -8.65 21.79
CA THR A 377 19.67 -8.91 20.70
C THR A 377 19.71 -10.38 20.30
N LEU A 378 20.90 -10.95 20.09
CA LEU A 378 21.06 -12.38 19.74
C LEU A 378 20.54 -13.31 20.83
N ILE A 379 20.79 -12.97 22.11
CA ILE A 379 20.23 -13.72 23.25
C ILE A 379 18.70 -13.62 23.26
N SER A 380 18.14 -12.44 23.04
CA SER A 380 16.68 -12.23 22.96
C SER A 380 16.07 -13.03 21.81
N SER A 381 16.71 -13.05 20.64
CA SER A 381 16.33 -13.88 19.48
C SER A 381 16.29 -15.37 19.81
N PHE A 382 17.31 -15.86 20.54
CA PHE A 382 17.39 -17.25 20.96
C PHE A 382 16.21 -17.65 21.84
N PHE A 383 15.92 -16.87 22.87
CA PHE A 383 14.81 -17.16 23.77
C PHE A 383 13.43 -16.95 23.15
N ALA A 384 13.31 -16.07 22.16
CA ALA A 384 12.09 -15.93 21.36
C ALA A 384 11.88 -17.09 20.38
N GLY A 385 12.83 -18.01 20.25
CA GLY A 385 12.82 -19.08 19.26
C GLY A 385 12.98 -18.57 17.82
N ALA A 386 13.42 -17.32 17.65
CA ALA A 386 13.70 -16.72 16.34
C ALA A 386 15.07 -17.14 15.81
N LEU A 387 16.03 -17.39 16.70
CA LEU A 387 17.29 -18.04 16.36
C LEU A 387 17.11 -19.56 16.51
N THR A 388 17.36 -20.30 15.44
CA THR A 388 17.16 -21.76 15.39
C THR A 388 18.40 -22.44 14.83
N ALA A 389 18.78 -23.59 15.40
CA ALA A 389 19.77 -24.47 14.80
C ALA A 389 19.18 -25.19 13.57
N CYS A 390 19.91 -25.18 12.47
CA CYS A 390 19.59 -25.85 11.23
C CYS A 390 19.86 -27.37 11.32
N SER A 391 20.87 -27.81 12.06
CA SER A 391 21.16 -29.23 12.27
C SER A 391 21.88 -29.53 13.60
N ALA A 392 21.95 -30.80 14.00
CA ALA A 392 22.84 -31.24 15.07
C ALA A 392 24.31 -31.43 14.60
N ASP A 393 24.64 -31.01 13.37
CA ASP A 393 25.95 -31.14 12.72
C ASP A 393 26.56 -29.75 12.43
N PRO A 394 27.59 -29.32 13.17
CA PRO A 394 28.15 -27.96 13.10
C PRO A 394 28.86 -27.62 11.78
N ALA A 395 28.94 -28.55 10.81
CA ALA A 395 29.65 -28.34 9.55
C ALA A 395 28.79 -27.70 8.44
N THR A 396 27.48 -27.55 8.64
CA THR A 396 26.56 -27.33 7.53
C THR A 396 25.57 -26.16 7.71
N ASP A 397 25.77 -25.26 8.68
CA ASP A 397 25.35 -23.85 8.57
C ASP A 397 26.27 -23.02 9.47
N ALA A 398 27.51 -22.87 9.01
CA ALA A 398 28.59 -22.47 9.89
C ALA A 398 28.45 -21.05 10.47
N ALA A 399 27.51 -20.22 10.02
CA ALA A 399 27.27 -18.91 10.61
C ALA A 399 26.03 -18.94 11.52
N ALA A 400 24.86 -19.39 11.05
CA ALA A 400 23.66 -19.39 11.87
C ALA A 400 23.71 -20.44 12.99
N ASP A 401 24.20 -21.67 12.70
CA ASP A 401 24.43 -22.69 13.73
C ASP A 401 25.55 -22.25 14.68
N PHE A 402 26.59 -21.61 14.17
CA PHE A 402 27.65 -21.07 15.03
C PHE A 402 27.15 -19.97 15.95
N ILE A 403 26.31 -19.05 15.47
CA ILE A 403 25.67 -18.03 16.31
C ILE A 403 24.76 -18.72 17.33
N TYR A 404 23.91 -19.66 16.90
CA TYR A 404 23.02 -20.41 17.79
C TYR A 404 23.80 -21.16 18.87
N ASP A 405 24.81 -21.95 18.51
CA ASP A 405 25.61 -22.74 19.41
C ASP A 405 26.42 -21.87 20.37
N THR A 406 26.95 -20.75 19.87
CA THR A 406 27.69 -19.76 20.67
C THR A 406 26.76 -19.13 21.72
N VAL A 407 25.57 -18.68 21.31
CA VAL A 407 24.57 -18.12 22.22
C VAL A 407 24.08 -19.19 23.19
N ALA A 408 23.75 -20.40 22.71
CA ALA A 408 23.30 -21.54 23.51
C ALA A 408 24.32 -21.90 24.60
N THR A 409 25.61 -21.85 24.28
CA THR A 409 26.71 -22.11 25.21
C THR A 409 26.78 -21.04 26.30
N LEU A 410 26.62 -19.76 25.93
CA LEU A 410 26.62 -18.65 26.87
C LEU A 410 25.41 -18.68 27.81
N VAL A 411 24.20 -18.88 27.26
CA VAL A 411 22.95 -18.87 28.07
C VAL A 411 22.81 -20.16 28.90
N GLY A 412 23.45 -21.26 28.52
CA GLY A 412 23.43 -22.51 29.26
C GLY A 412 22.00 -23.01 29.60
N PRO A 413 21.76 -23.56 30.80
CA PRO A 413 20.44 -24.07 31.19
C PRO A 413 19.45 -22.96 31.62
N ILE A 414 19.71 -21.70 31.31
CA ILE A 414 18.76 -20.61 31.59
C ILE A 414 17.48 -20.89 30.79
N THR A 415 16.35 -21.02 31.49
CA THR A 415 15.05 -21.32 30.87
C THR A 415 14.14 -20.09 30.74
N VAL A 416 14.61 -18.93 31.17
CA VAL A 416 13.84 -17.68 31.19
C VAL A 416 14.50 -16.69 30.25
N ASN A 417 13.71 -16.11 29.35
CA ASN A 417 14.17 -15.04 28.49
C ASN A 417 14.59 -13.84 29.36
N PRO A 418 15.86 -13.38 29.31
CA PRO A 418 16.31 -12.25 30.10
C PRO A 418 15.45 -11.01 29.82
N ALA A 419 15.04 -10.77 28.57
CA ALA A 419 14.17 -9.64 28.19
C ALA A 419 12.81 -9.60 28.92
N PHE A 420 12.39 -10.69 29.57
CA PHE A 420 11.15 -10.78 30.34
C PHE A 420 11.31 -10.54 31.85
N ASP A 421 12.52 -10.26 32.37
CA ASP A 421 12.65 -9.74 33.74
C ASP A 421 12.26 -8.24 33.75
N PRO A 422 11.10 -7.88 34.32
CA PRO A 422 10.62 -6.50 34.30
C PRO A 422 11.40 -5.57 35.24
N THR A 423 12.32 -6.11 36.05
CA THR A 423 13.11 -5.35 37.04
C THR A 423 14.56 -5.16 36.61
N ASN A 424 15.12 -6.10 35.84
CA ASN A 424 16.40 -5.96 35.16
C ASN A 424 16.50 -6.99 34.02
N PRO A 425 16.07 -6.63 32.80
CA PRO A 425 15.93 -7.56 31.66
C PRO A 425 17.24 -8.14 31.13
N PHE A 426 18.40 -7.79 31.70
CA PHE A 426 19.69 -8.35 31.31
C PHE A 426 20.54 -8.79 32.50
N ALA A 427 19.96 -8.88 33.70
CA ALA A 427 20.69 -9.21 34.93
C ALA A 427 21.28 -10.63 34.98
N LEU A 428 20.74 -11.53 34.15
CA LEU A 428 20.98 -12.97 34.27
C LEU A 428 22.33 -13.41 33.68
N ILE A 429 22.94 -12.59 32.83
CA ILE A 429 24.23 -12.87 32.18
C ILE A 429 25.12 -11.66 32.39
N ASP A 430 26.38 -11.88 32.79
CA ASP A 430 27.33 -10.79 32.99
C ASP A 430 27.58 -10.08 31.64
N PRO A 431 27.43 -8.75 31.56
CA PRO A 431 27.72 -7.99 30.34
C PRO A 431 29.12 -8.24 29.78
N VAL A 432 30.10 -8.57 30.64
CA VAL A 432 31.47 -8.91 30.21
C VAL A 432 31.51 -10.22 29.44
N ASP A 433 30.72 -11.22 29.86
CA ASP A 433 30.64 -12.50 29.15
C ASP A 433 29.95 -12.33 27.79
N ILE A 434 28.95 -11.44 27.70
CA ILE A 434 28.26 -11.09 26.45
C ILE A 434 29.23 -10.37 25.51
N GLN A 435 29.97 -9.40 26.01
CA GLN A 435 31.00 -8.70 25.23
C GLN A 435 32.07 -9.68 24.75
N SER A 436 32.61 -10.55 25.60
CA SER A 436 33.59 -11.56 25.19
C SER A 436 33.03 -12.54 24.16
N MET A 437 31.76 -12.95 24.27
CA MET A 437 31.09 -13.75 23.24
C MET A 437 31.10 -13.03 21.89
N VAL A 438 30.68 -11.77 21.84
CA VAL A 438 30.63 -11.01 20.58
C VAL A 438 32.04 -10.69 20.09
N HIS A 439 32.92 -10.18 20.95
CA HIS A 439 34.26 -9.72 20.60
C HIS A 439 35.23 -10.84 20.23
N ASP A 440 35.36 -11.87 21.09
CA ASP A 440 36.40 -12.88 20.97
C ASP A 440 35.98 -14.06 20.09
N THR A 441 34.67 -14.33 20.02
CA THR A 441 34.13 -15.52 19.33
C THR A 441 33.42 -15.15 18.03
N LEU A 442 32.38 -14.32 18.09
CA LEU A 442 31.59 -13.96 16.92
C LEU A 442 32.33 -12.99 15.99
N GLY A 443 33.04 -12.01 16.54
CA GLY A 443 33.71 -10.92 15.83
C GLY A 443 34.66 -11.44 14.75
N PRO A 444 35.70 -12.22 15.10
CA PRO A 444 36.63 -12.77 14.12
C PRO A 444 35.98 -13.70 13.08
N ALA A 445 34.93 -14.43 13.46
CA ALA A 445 34.27 -15.40 12.61
C ALA A 445 33.28 -14.76 11.62
N LEU A 446 32.67 -13.63 11.98
CA LEU A 446 31.60 -12.97 11.24
C LEU A 446 31.98 -11.56 10.76
N ASN A 447 33.27 -11.20 10.88
CA ASN A 447 33.77 -9.91 10.40
C ASN A 447 33.54 -9.76 8.89
N GLY A 448 32.90 -8.67 8.49
CA GLY A 448 32.51 -8.38 7.11
C GLY A 448 31.16 -8.96 6.70
N SER A 449 30.65 -10.01 7.36
CA SER A 449 29.35 -10.61 7.01
C SER A 449 28.20 -10.11 7.89
N LEU A 450 28.36 -10.14 9.22
CA LEU A 450 27.36 -9.67 10.19
C LEU A 450 27.82 -8.43 10.96
N VAL A 451 29.13 -8.33 11.22
CA VAL A 451 29.71 -7.27 12.04
C VAL A 451 30.95 -6.69 11.40
N LEU A 452 31.29 -5.46 11.78
CA LEU A 452 32.54 -4.80 11.45
C LEU A 452 33.15 -4.21 12.71
N GLN A 453 34.47 -4.14 12.75
CA GLN A 453 35.16 -3.36 13.77
C GLN A 453 34.78 -1.89 13.64
N TYR A 454 34.60 -1.19 14.76
CA TYR A 454 34.28 0.23 14.77
C TYR A 454 35.06 1.03 15.82
N VAL A 455 35.05 2.34 15.62
CA VAL A 455 35.47 3.33 16.62
C VAL A 455 34.41 4.42 16.71
N ASP A 456 34.37 5.16 17.82
CA ASP A 456 33.58 6.38 17.91
C ASP A 456 34.33 7.53 17.20
N ILE A 457 33.83 7.97 16.05
CA ILE A 457 34.48 9.01 15.24
C ILE A 457 34.47 10.38 15.93
N ASP A 458 33.65 10.55 16.98
CA ASP A 458 33.55 11.77 17.77
C ASP A 458 34.59 11.84 18.89
N ASP A 459 35.28 10.74 19.21
CA ASP A 459 36.41 10.77 20.13
C ASP A 459 37.51 11.70 19.55
N PRO A 460 38.04 12.66 20.36
CA PRO A 460 39.07 13.58 19.90
C PRO A 460 40.31 12.93 19.26
N THR A 461 40.60 11.68 19.61
CA THR A 461 41.67 10.85 19.02
C THR A 461 41.48 10.64 17.52
N TYR A 462 40.22 10.56 17.06
CA TYR A 462 39.89 10.31 15.65
C TYR A 462 39.49 11.58 14.89
N ALA A 463 39.66 12.78 15.47
CA ALA A 463 39.26 14.05 14.84
C ALA A 463 39.83 14.26 13.42
N ALA A 464 41.06 13.79 13.16
CA ALA A 464 41.66 13.86 11.83
C ALA A 464 40.97 12.93 10.82
N TYR A 465 40.56 11.73 11.26
CA TYR A 465 39.79 10.79 10.43
C TYR A 465 38.39 11.33 10.15
N LYS A 466 37.72 11.88 11.17
CA LYS A 466 36.42 12.55 11.02
C LYS A 466 36.48 13.63 9.95
N ALA A 467 37.47 14.51 10.01
CA ALA A 467 37.64 15.59 9.03
C ALA A 467 37.83 15.08 7.59
N VAL A 468 38.59 13.99 7.41
CA VAL A 468 38.77 13.33 6.11
C VAL A 468 37.45 12.75 5.61
N MET A 469 36.71 12.03 6.47
CA MET A 469 35.41 11.48 6.12
C MET A 469 34.41 12.56 5.73
N GLN A 470 34.30 13.61 6.54
CA GLN A 470 33.43 14.75 6.26
C GLN A 470 33.79 15.40 4.92
N GLY A 471 35.08 15.52 4.58
CA GLY A 471 35.52 16.04 3.29
C GLY A 471 35.08 15.20 2.09
N VAL A 472 35.26 13.87 2.15
CA VAL A 472 34.87 12.95 1.07
C VAL A 472 33.36 12.89 0.93
N VAL A 473 32.62 12.74 2.03
CA VAL A 473 31.16 12.68 2.04
C VAL A 473 30.54 13.99 1.59
N SER A 474 31.16 15.14 1.88
CA SER A 474 30.74 16.43 1.31
C SER A 474 30.80 16.42 -0.22
N GLN A 475 31.82 15.82 -0.83
CA GLN A 475 31.91 15.71 -2.29
C GLN A 475 30.85 14.77 -2.86
N GLN A 476 30.55 13.68 -2.16
CA GLN A 476 29.48 12.75 -2.57
C GLN A 476 28.11 13.43 -2.56
N TYR A 477 27.78 14.20 -1.52
CA TYR A 477 26.54 14.96 -1.48
C TYR A 477 26.45 16.04 -2.58
N LEU A 478 27.54 16.76 -2.84
CA LEU A 478 27.59 17.71 -3.96
C LEU A 478 27.37 17.02 -5.31
N ALA A 479 27.97 15.83 -5.49
CA ALA A 479 27.79 15.02 -6.70
C ALA A 479 26.34 14.49 -6.84
N ALA A 480 25.70 14.17 -5.72
CA ALA A 480 24.29 13.78 -5.66
C ALA A 480 23.30 14.95 -5.80
N GLY A 481 23.79 16.19 -5.94
CA GLY A 481 22.95 17.36 -6.19
C GLY A 481 22.44 18.09 -4.93
N VAL A 482 22.93 17.74 -3.74
CA VAL A 482 22.64 18.50 -2.51
C VAL A 482 23.14 19.94 -2.66
N ALA A 483 22.29 20.91 -2.32
CA ALA A 483 22.67 22.31 -2.37
C ALA A 483 23.87 22.60 -1.44
N ALA A 484 24.86 23.33 -1.94
CA ALA A 484 26.11 23.57 -1.22
C ALA A 484 25.94 24.20 0.18
N ALA A 485 24.84 24.92 0.41
CA ALA A 485 24.50 25.50 1.71
C ALA A 485 24.10 24.43 2.75
N ASP A 486 23.58 23.29 2.32
CA ASP A 486 23.01 22.25 3.18
C ASP A 486 23.98 21.09 3.43
N VAL A 487 25.01 20.95 2.56
CA VAL A 487 26.01 19.87 2.64
C VAL A 487 26.64 19.76 4.03
N ALA A 488 27.07 20.87 4.62
CA ALA A 488 27.75 20.85 5.91
C ALA A 488 26.84 20.30 7.03
N ALA A 489 25.54 20.64 7.02
CA ALA A 489 24.58 20.15 7.98
C ALA A 489 24.31 18.65 7.79
N LYS A 490 24.11 18.19 6.55
CA LYS A 490 23.90 16.77 6.25
C LYS A 490 25.10 15.91 6.63
N VAL A 491 26.30 16.34 6.28
CA VAL A 491 27.55 15.66 6.63
C VAL A 491 27.71 15.55 8.15
N ALA A 492 27.37 16.60 8.89
CA ALA A 492 27.44 16.57 10.35
C ALA A 492 26.44 15.57 10.97
N LEU A 493 25.28 15.37 10.36
CA LEU A 493 24.28 14.39 10.80
C LEU A 493 24.67 12.95 10.48
N ARG A 494 25.37 12.70 9.37
CA ARG A 494 25.74 11.34 8.94
C ARG A 494 27.11 10.88 9.41
N ILE A 495 28.07 11.79 9.58
CA ILE A 495 29.44 11.47 9.99
C ILE A 495 29.64 11.90 11.45
N THR A 496 29.03 11.12 12.34
CA THR A 496 29.08 11.30 13.80
C THR A 496 28.83 9.96 14.51
N GLY A 497 29.37 9.80 15.71
CA GLY A 497 29.28 8.60 16.55
C GLY A 497 30.07 7.40 16.01
N ARG A 498 29.59 6.20 16.37
CA ARG A 498 30.23 4.92 16.02
C ARG A 498 30.27 4.67 14.50
N MET A 499 31.47 4.45 13.97
CA MET A 499 31.75 4.26 12.54
C MET A 499 32.67 3.07 12.31
N ALA A 500 32.32 2.23 11.34
CA ALA A 500 33.11 1.06 10.99
C ALA A 500 34.48 1.44 10.43
N VAL A 501 35.51 0.76 10.94
CA VAL A 501 36.93 0.96 10.62
C VAL A 501 37.20 0.75 9.13
N ASP A 502 36.58 -0.24 8.50
CA ASP A 502 36.73 -0.53 7.08
C ASP A 502 36.28 0.65 6.21
N PHE A 503 35.19 1.31 6.59
CA PHE A 503 34.67 2.49 5.89
C PHE A 503 35.53 3.73 6.15
N ILE A 504 36.02 3.91 7.38
CA ILE A 504 36.98 4.97 7.72
C ILE A 504 38.24 4.81 6.85
N ASN A 505 38.84 3.61 6.86
CA ASN A 505 40.04 3.29 6.12
C ASN A 505 39.84 3.41 4.62
N GLY A 506 38.72 2.90 4.08
CA GLY A 506 38.36 3.07 2.67
C GLY A 506 38.30 4.54 2.28
N THR A 507 37.75 5.39 3.14
CA THR A 507 37.68 6.84 2.92
C THR A 507 39.06 7.51 2.99
N VAL A 508 39.91 7.09 3.92
CA VAL A 508 41.31 7.55 4.02
C VAL A 508 42.10 7.18 2.77
N VAL A 509 41.94 5.95 2.27
CA VAL A 509 42.57 5.49 1.02
C VAL A 509 42.08 6.32 -0.16
N ALA A 510 40.76 6.51 -0.30
CA ALA A 510 40.17 7.33 -1.36
C ALA A 510 40.67 8.79 -1.33
N ALA A 511 40.94 9.34 -0.15
CA ALA A 511 41.52 10.67 0.04
C ALA A 511 43.05 10.74 -0.16
N GLY A 512 43.70 9.65 -0.57
CA GLY A 512 45.14 9.61 -0.81
C GLY A 512 46.00 9.40 0.44
N ASN A 513 45.46 8.75 1.47
CA ASN A 513 46.13 8.42 2.74
C ASN A 513 46.67 9.64 3.52
N PRO A 514 45.83 10.67 3.80
CA PRO A 514 46.25 11.85 4.56
C PRO A 514 46.55 11.55 6.05
N VAL A 515 46.10 10.39 6.55
CA VAL A 515 46.34 9.85 7.90
C VAL A 515 46.68 8.36 7.79
N PRO A 516 47.34 7.74 8.78
CA PRO A 516 47.56 6.29 8.80
C PRO A 516 46.24 5.51 8.79
N LEU A 517 46.25 4.26 8.30
CA LEU A 517 45.08 3.39 8.42
C LEU A 517 44.92 2.90 9.87
N LEU A 518 43.68 2.81 10.33
CA LEU A 518 43.31 2.22 11.60
C LEU A 518 43.43 0.69 11.51
N ALA A 519 44.13 0.09 12.45
CA ALA A 519 44.20 -1.36 12.61
C ALA A 519 44.50 -1.67 14.08
N ASP A 520 43.51 -2.18 14.78
CA ASP A 520 43.64 -2.64 16.16
C ASP A 520 42.73 -3.85 16.37
N ALA A 521 43.30 -4.95 16.87
CA ALA A 521 42.53 -6.16 17.14
C ALA A 521 41.59 -6.00 18.34
N THR A 522 41.72 -4.92 19.12
CA THR A 522 40.90 -4.62 20.30
C THR A 522 39.69 -3.72 19.98
N PHE A 523 39.53 -3.27 18.73
CA PHE A 523 38.33 -2.52 18.35
C PHE A 523 37.09 -3.40 18.46
N GLU A 524 36.05 -2.86 19.08
CA GLU A 524 34.75 -3.50 19.25
C GLU A 524 34.09 -3.79 17.89
N TYR A 525 33.24 -4.83 17.87
CA TYR A 525 32.46 -5.23 16.71
C TYR A 525 31.02 -4.75 16.80
N GLY A 526 30.46 -4.27 15.70
CA GLY A 526 29.06 -3.84 15.63
C GLY A 526 28.46 -4.06 14.24
N MET A 527 27.14 -4.07 14.17
CA MET A 527 26.41 -4.17 12.90
C MET A 527 26.21 -2.77 12.32
N THR A 528 26.36 -2.61 11.00
CA THR A 528 26.18 -1.35 10.27
C THR A 528 25.05 -1.44 9.25
N TYR A 529 24.63 -0.29 8.69
CA TYR A 529 23.67 -0.28 7.58
C TYR A 529 24.15 -1.10 6.36
N ALA A 530 25.45 -1.19 6.11
CA ALA A 530 26.00 -2.03 5.04
C ALA A 530 25.59 -3.51 5.17
N GLN A 531 25.52 -4.06 6.38
CA GLN A 531 25.04 -5.43 6.59
C GLN A 531 23.54 -5.60 6.31
N LEU A 532 22.77 -4.51 6.27
CA LEU A 532 21.36 -4.54 5.86
C LEU A 532 21.18 -4.51 4.34
N GLY A 533 22.27 -4.48 3.56
CA GLY A 533 22.24 -4.36 2.11
C GLY A 533 22.40 -2.93 1.59
N ARG A 534 22.77 -1.98 2.46
CA ARG A 534 23.05 -0.61 2.04
C ARG A 534 24.26 -0.57 1.11
N ASP A 535 24.12 0.12 -0.02
CA ASP A 535 25.23 0.31 -0.96
C ASP A 535 26.45 0.93 -0.25
N THR A 536 27.61 0.31 -0.44
CA THR A 536 28.88 0.73 0.16
C THR A 536 29.58 1.82 -0.65
N SER A 537 29.10 2.11 -1.87
CA SER A 537 29.73 3.03 -2.81
C SER A 537 29.26 4.48 -2.70
N SER A 538 28.10 4.73 -2.06
CA SER A 538 27.45 6.04 -1.98
C SER A 538 26.81 6.29 -0.60
N VAL A 539 26.68 7.58 -0.20
CA VAL A 539 25.92 8.01 0.97
C VAL A 539 24.42 8.12 0.66
N VAL A 540 24.07 8.38 -0.60
CA VAL A 540 22.68 8.53 -1.07
C VAL A 540 22.27 7.23 -1.75
N SER A 541 21.06 6.74 -1.43
CA SER A 541 20.49 5.58 -2.09
C SER A 541 20.19 5.96 -3.53
N SER A 542 20.45 5.06 -4.47
CA SER A 542 19.89 5.24 -5.81
C SER A 542 18.60 4.44 -5.88
N ASN A 543 17.48 5.13 -6.09
CA ASN A 543 16.15 4.54 -6.24
C ASN A 543 15.71 3.69 -5.03
N GLY A 544 16.06 4.11 -3.80
CA GLY A 544 15.66 3.41 -2.58
C GLY A 544 16.34 2.04 -2.33
N ILE A 545 17.31 1.61 -3.15
CA ILE A 545 17.97 0.30 -2.97
C ILE A 545 18.77 0.28 -1.67
N GLY A 546 18.58 -0.77 -0.88
CA GLY A 546 19.18 -0.92 0.45
C GLY A 546 18.52 -0.04 1.51
N SER A 547 17.40 0.63 1.20
CA SER A 547 16.57 1.40 2.14
C SER A 547 15.12 0.97 2.11
N ARG A 548 14.46 1.10 0.95
CA ARG A 548 13.08 0.67 0.65
C ARG A 548 13.02 -0.67 -0.07
N TYR A 549 14.01 -0.94 -0.91
CA TYR A 549 14.02 -2.09 -1.80
C TYR A 549 15.29 -2.92 -1.63
N ASN A 550 15.18 -4.23 -1.82
CA ASN A 550 16.31 -5.17 -1.83
C ASN A 550 17.18 -5.10 -0.56
N VAL A 551 16.58 -5.26 0.61
CA VAL A 551 17.31 -5.30 1.89
C VAL A 551 17.63 -6.73 2.31
N VAL A 552 18.76 -6.93 2.99
CA VAL A 552 19.18 -8.23 3.50
C VAL A 552 18.26 -8.63 4.66
N LYS A 553 17.41 -9.62 4.43
CA LYS A 553 16.33 -9.99 5.34
C LYS A 553 16.83 -10.39 6.74
N ASP A 554 17.83 -11.26 6.80
CA ASP A 554 18.24 -11.88 8.08
C ASP A 554 18.82 -10.83 9.04
N THR A 555 19.61 -9.88 8.54
CA THR A 555 20.18 -8.79 9.34
C THR A 555 19.15 -7.69 9.62
N TYR A 556 18.21 -7.46 8.69
CA TYR A 556 17.09 -6.54 8.90
C TYR A 556 16.15 -7.02 10.01
N ASP A 557 15.83 -8.31 10.05
CA ASP A 557 15.03 -8.92 11.12
C ASP A 557 15.75 -8.81 12.48
N ILE A 558 17.08 -8.97 12.53
CA ILE A 558 17.88 -8.73 13.74
C ILE A 558 17.78 -7.26 14.17
N TYR A 559 17.89 -6.32 13.22
CA TYR A 559 17.83 -4.90 13.53
C TYR A 559 16.46 -4.47 14.06
N THR A 560 15.38 -4.85 13.39
CA THR A 560 14.02 -4.55 13.87
C THR A 560 13.69 -5.23 15.21
N LEU A 561 14.25 -6.40 15.49
CA LEU A 561 14.15 -7.00 16.82
C LEU A 561 14.89 -6.18 17.88
N TYR A 562 16.10 -5.69 17.59
CA TYR A 562 16.83 -4.77 18.47
C TYR A 562 16.00 -3.51 18.76
N LEU A 563 15.47 -2.88 17.72
CA LEU A 563 14.66 -1.66 17.83
C LEU A 563 13.40 -1.86 18.68
N SER A 564 12.79 -3.06 18.64
CA SER A 564 11.56 -3.35 19.40
C SER A 564 11.79 -3.82 20.84
N THR A 565 12.92 -4.47 21.13
CA THR A 565 13.07 -5.21 22.40
C THR A 565 14.26 -4.78 23.26
N VAL A 566 15.34 -4.27 22.65
CA VAL A 566 16.58 -3.95 23.36
C VAL A 566 16.76 -2.44 23.47
N ALA A 567 16.67 -1.72 22.35
CA ALA A 567 16.88 -0.28 22.31
C ALA A 567 15.95 0.50 23.28
N PRO A 568 14.63 0.23 23.34
CA PRO A 568 13.74 0.99 24.23
C PRO A 568 14.01 0.77 25.72
N VAL A 569 14.67 -0.35 26.06
CA VAL A 569 15.03 -0.69 27.45
C VAL A 569 16.32 0.00 27.86
N LEU A 570 17.33 0.00 26.98
CA LEU A 570 18.65 0.55 27.27
C LEU A 570 18.71 2.07 27.07
N HIS A 571 17.94 2.57 26.11
CA HIS A 571 17.87 3.98 25.72
C HIS A 571 16.43 4.54 25.86
N PRO A 572 15.84 4.54 27.07
CA PRO A 572 14.42 4.89 27.26
C PRO A 572 14.12 6.39 27.19
N LEU A 573 15.16 7.24 27.20
CA LEU A 573 15.00 8.69 27.26
C LEU A 573 15.27 9.30 25.89
N SER A 574 14.37 10.16 25.41
CA SER A 574 14.53 10.87 24.13
C SER A 574 15.74 11.82 24.06
N THR A 575 16.47 12.00 25.17
CA THR A 575 17.73 12.75 25.23
C THR A 575 18.97 11.87 25.02
N ASP A 576 18.80 10.55 25.03
CA ASP A 576 19.85 9.58 24.71
C ASP A 576 20.16 9.64 23.21
N PRO A 577 21.44 9.74 22.79
CA PRO A 577 21.81 9.73 21.37
C PRO A 577 21.40 8.46 20.62
N ASP A 578 21.19 7.34 21.33
CA ASP A 578 20.77 6.06 20.75
C ASP A 578 19.27 5.76 21.00
N TYR A 579 18.49 6.78 21.42
CA TYR A 579 17.04 6.66 21.57
C TYR A 579 16.35 6.29 20.26
N ILE A 580 15.43 5.34 20.35
CA ILE A 580 14.54 4.94 19.26
C ILE A 580 13.09 5.22 19.69
N ASP A 581 12.30 5.80 18.79
CA ASP A 581 10.86 5.97 19.04
C ASP A 581 10.21 4.58 19.21
N PRO A 582 9.54 4.30 20.35
CA PRO A 582 8.86 3.02 20.55
C PRO A 582 7.74 2.75 19.52
N ASN A 583 7.32 3.75 18.74
CA ASN A 583 6.35 3.62 17.65
C ASN A 583 6.99 3.51 16.26
N TYR A 584 8.30 3.26 16.16
CA TYR A 584 9.00 3.11 14.87
C TYR A 584 8.39 2.02 13.95
N ASP A 585 7.59 1.10 14.50
CA ASP A 585 6.92 0.04 13.74
C ASP A 585 5.39 0.15 13.69
N ASN A 586 4.82 1.26 14.17
CA ASN A 586 3.38 1.42 14.33
C ASN A 586 2.70 1.97 13.07
N ALA A 587 2.75 1.19 11.97
CA ALA A 587 2.25 1.61 10.66
C ALA A 587 0.80 2.12 10.65
N TRP A 588 -0.06 1.54 11.48
CA TRP A 588 -1.47 1.95 11.58
C TRP A 588 -1.74 3.10 12.54
N GLY A 589 -0.81 3.43 13.43
CA GLY A 589 -1.09 4.25 14.60
C GLY A 589 -2.04 3.57 15.61
N ASP A 590 -2.01 4.03 16.87
CA ASP A 590 -2.69 3.35 17.98
C ASP A 590 -4.22 3.31 17.85
N ALA A 591 -4.82 4.43 17.44
CA ALA A 591 -6.28 4.56 17.39
C ALA A 591 -6.90 3.61 16.36
N GLN A 592 -6.34 3.57 15.15
CA GLN A 592 -6.80 2.69 14.08
C GLN A 592 -6.50 1.23 14.42
N GLN A 593 -5.28 0.88 14.87
CA GLN A 593 -4.96 -0.49 15.24
C GLN A 593 -5.94 -1.03 16.28
N THR A 594 -6.18 -0.25 17.34
CA THR A 594 -7.13 -0.61 18.39
C THR A 594 -8.55 -0.80 17.82
N SER A 595 -8.98 0.12 16.95
CA SER A 595 -10.28 0.02 16.27
C SER A 595 -10.41 -1.26 15.43
N ILE A 596 -9.40 -1.58 14.61
CA ILE A 596 -9.37 -2.79 13.78
C ILE A 596 -9.47 -4.03 14.68
N LEU A 597 -8.61 -4.13 15.70
CA LEU A 597 -8.57 -5.30 16.60
C LEU A 597 -9.90 -5.47 17.36
N ILE A 598 -10.51 -4.38 17.85
CA ILE A 598 -11.84 -4.43 18.48
C ILE A 598 -12.87 -4.95 17.48
N ASN A 599 -12.94 -4.37 16.28
CA ASN A 599 -13.92 -4.75 15.26
C ASN A 599 -13.82 -6.23 14.88
N MET A 600 -12.61 -6.73 14.67
CA MET A 600 -12.37 -8.14 14.37
C MET A 600 -12.73 -9.04 15.55
N SER A 601 -12.51 -8.60 16.79
CA SER A 601 -12.77 -9.37 18.01
C SER A 601 -14.25 -9.54 18.31
N VAL A 602 -15.02 -8.46 18.14
CA VAL A 602 -16.45 -8.41 18.50
C VAL A 602 -17.39 -8.80 17.35
N SER A 603 -16.88 -8.87 16.13
CA SER A 603 -17.65 -9.28 14.96
C SER A 603 -18.22 -10.69 15.15
N ASN A 604 -19.52 -10.81 14.84
CA ASN A 604 -20.25 -12.07 14.77
C ASN A 604 -20.48 -12.51 13.30
N ALA A 605 -19.70 -11.97 12.37
CA ALA A 605 -19.72 -12.39 10.98
C ALA A 605 -19.18 -13.81 10.81
N THR A 606 -19.64 -14.48 9.76
CA THR A 606 -18.97 -15.69 9.28
C THR A 606 -17.56 -15.36 8.80
N TRP A 607 -17.42 -14.31 7.99
CA TRP A 607 -16.16 -13.87 7.40
C TRP A 607 -15.80 -12.47 7.90
N ASN A 608 -14.63 -12.37 8.53
CA ASN A 608 -13.95 -11.12 8.81
C ASN A 608 -12.97 -10.86 7.67
N VAL A 609 -13.20 -9.79 6.90
CA VAL A 609 -12.34 -9.38 5.81
C VAL A 609 -11.65 -8.07 6.18
N LEU A 610 -10.33 -8.01 6.03
CA LEU A 610 -9.51 -6.80 6.14
C LEU A 610 -9.13 -6.34 4.73
N GLY A 611 -9.56 -5.14 4.33
CA GLY A 611 -9.05 -4.47 3.14
C GLY A 611 -7.85 -3.61 3.51
N SER A 612 -6.69 -3.91 2.94
CA SER A 612 -5.43 -3.20 3.14
C SER A 612 -4.90 -2.68 1.81
N SER A 613 -4.21 -1.54 1.81
CA SER A 613 -3.59 -1.03 0.58
C SER A 613 -2.37 -1.88 0.21
N THR A 614 -1.52 -2.15 1.20
CA THR A 614 -0.31 -2.97 1.07
C THR A 614 -0.52 -4.44 1.46
N SER A 615 0.34 -5.32 0.95
CA SER A 615 0.29 -6.77 1.21
C SER A 615 0.92 -7.13 2.55
N PHE A 616 0.29 -8.06 3.27
CA PHE A 616 0.90 -8.74 4.43
C PHE A 616 1.82 -9.90 4.01
N THR A 617 1.68 -10.37 2.76
CA THR A 617 2.46 -11.46 2.20
C THR A 617 3.91 -11.01 2.04
N SER A 618 4.81 -11.74 2.70
CA SER A 618 6.23 -11.43 2.64
C SER A 618 6.80 -11.75 1.26
N MET A 619 7.52 -10.80 0.67
CA MET A 619 8.16 -10.89 -0.64
C MET A 619 9.65 -11.12 -0.48
N VAL A 620 10.02 -12.39 -0.40
CA VAL A 620 11.40 -12.82 -0.15
C VAL A 620 11.96 -13.50 -1.39
N LEU A 621 13.18 -13.14 -1.77
CA LEU A 621 14.02 -13.97 -2.63
C LEU A 621 15.06 -14.68 -1.78
N ASP A 622 15.22 -15.98 -1.98
CA ASP A 622 16.30 -16.73 -1.38
C ASP A 622 17.46 -16.87 -2.38
N ALA A 623 18.57 -16.18 -2.13
CA ALA A 623 19.80 -16.31 -2.93
C ALA A 623 20.90 -17.09 -2.17
N LYS A 624 20.55 -17.82 -1.11
CA LYS A 624 21.50 -18.59 -0.30
C LYS A 624 21.87 -19.90 -0.98
N THR A 625 23.11 -20.32 -0.75
CA THR A 625 23.46 -21.73 -0.79
C THR A 625 23.06 -22.34 0.53
N ASN A 626 22.16 -23.32 0.50
CA ASN A 626 21.79 -24.04 1.69
C ASN A 626 23.05 -24.73 2.20
N ALA A 627 23.59 -24.21 3.29
CA ALA A 627 24.82 -24.74 3.84
C ALA A 627 24.64 -26.21 4.28
N CYS A 628 23.41 -26.62 4.66
CA CYS A 628 23.10 -27.94 5.22
C CYS A 628 23.31 -29.06 4.20
N THR A 629 23.01 -28.74 2.96
CA THR A 629 22.99 -29.68 1.83
C THR A 629 24.07 -29.35 0.80
N GLY A 630 24.67 -28.15 0.88
CA GLY A 630 25.53 -27.57 -0.15
C GLY A 630 24.78 -27.21 -1.44
N VAL A 631 23.44 -27.30 -1.43
CA VAL A 631 22.61 -27.05 -2.61
C VAL A 631 22.18 -25.59 -2.62
N GLY A 632 22.46 -24.89 -3.72
CA GLY A 632 21.93 -23.54 -3.96
C GLY A 632 20.40 -23.52 -3.88
N SER A 633 19.81 -22.44 -3.38
CA SER A 633 18.43 -22.09 -3.75
C SER A 633 18.30 -22.10 -5.28
N GLN A 634 17.08 -22.22 -5.81
CA GLN A 634 16.85 -22.19 -7.24
C GLN A 634 17.35 -20.88 -7.85
N LEU A 635 17.10 -19.75 -7.20
CA LEU A 635 17.67 -18.46 -7.65
C LEU A 635 19.20 -18.53 -7.65
N ARG A 636 19.83 -19.04 -6.57
CA ARG A 636 21.29 -19.16 -6.49
C ARG A 636 21.86 -20.01 -7.63
N GLN A 637 21.24 -21.15 -7.92
CA GLN A 637 21.66 -22.03 -9.01
C GLN A 637 21.59 -21.34 -10.37
N VAL A 638 20.53 -20.55 -10.61
CA VAL A 638 20.38 -19.82 -11.88
C VAL A 638 21.42 -18.69 -11.98
N LEU A 639 21.65 -17.93 -10.89
CA LEU A 639 22.67 -16.89 -10.84
C LEU A 639 24.08 -17.44 -11.08
N ASP A 640 24.43 -18.56 -10.44
CA ASP A 640 25.72 -19.22 -10.63
C ASP A 640 25.87 -19.76 -12.06
N GLY A 641 24.80 -20.34 -12.61
CA GLY A 641 24.76 -20.82 -14.00
C GLY A 641 24.94 -19.70 -15.02
N ALA A 642 24.48 -18.49 -14.70
CA ALA A 642 24.66 -17.28 -15.50
C ALA A 642 26.02 -16.58 -15.27
N GLY A 643 26.84 -17.05 -14.32
CA GLY A 643 28.09 -16.41 -13.94
C GLY A 643 27.92 -15.12 -13.11
N LEU A 644 26.72 -14.87 -12.61
CA LEU A 644 26.34 -13.67 -11.85
C LEU A 644 26.41 -13.88 -10.34
N GLY A 645 26.68 -15.09 -9.85
CA GLY A 645 26.61 -15.41 -8.42
C GLY A 645 27.51 -14.57 -7.50
N ALA A 646 28.55 -13.91 -8.02
CA ALA A 646 29.38 -12.98 -7.24
C ALA A 646 28.78 -11.57 -7.11
N ALA A 647 27.86 -11.20 -8.01
CA ALA A 647 27.17 -9.90 -8.01
C ALA A 647 25.98 -9.86 -7.03
N PHE A 648 25.52 -11.02 -6.56
CA PHE A 648 24.39 -11.14 -5.64
C PHE A 648 24.84 -11.69 -4.27
N PRO A 649 24.35 -11.12 -3.16
CA PRO A 649 24.71 -11.58 -1.83
C PRO A 649 24.18 -13.00 -1.57
N GLN A 650 24.92 -13.78 -0.77
CA GLN A 650 24.48 -15.08 -0.24
C GLN A 650 23.50 -14.85 0.92
N ALA A 651 22.31 -14.36 0.62
CA ALA A 651 21.33 -13.95 1.61
C ALA A 651 19.89 -14.19 1.14
N GLN A 652 18.97 -14.18 2.10
CA GLN A 652 17.58 -13.86 1.79
C GLN A 652 17.43 -12.35 1.69
N ILE A 653 16.59 -11.92 0.75
CA ILE A 653 16.41 -10.51 0.42
C ILE A 653 14.92 -10.19 0.51
N TYR A 654 14.55 -9.20 1.31
CA TYR A 654 13.23 -8.57 1.18
C TYR A 654 13.24 -7.69 -0.05
N LEU A 655 12.31 -7.94 -0.97
CA LEU A 655 12.20 -7.17 -2.20
C LEU A 655 11.71 -5.75 -1.95
N ASN A 656 10.77 -5.60 -1.03
CA ASN A 656 10.11 -4.34 -0.70
C ASN A 656 9.89 -4.30 0.83
N VAL A 657 10.44 -3.28 1.50
CA VAL A 657 10.20 -2.97 2.92
C VAL A 657 9.44 -1.65 3.12
N ASP A 658 8.88 -1.09 2.05
CA ASP A 658 7.81 -0.10 2.15
C ASP A 658 6.52 -0.75 2.69
N GLN A 659 6.27 -2.02 2.40
CA GLN A 659 5.11 -2.76 2.93
C GLN A 659 5.32 -3.33 4.34
N TRP A 660 4.49 -4.31 4.74
CA TRP A 660 4.57 -4.97 6.05
C TRP A 660 5.86 -5.77 6.29
N ASP A 661 6.67 -6.04 5.26
CA ASP A 661 8.03 -6.55 5.42
C ASP A 661 8.98 -5.53 6.08
N GLY A 662 8.68 -4.24 6.01
CA GLY A 662 9.38 -3.20 6.79
C GLY A 662 9.00 -3.15 8.26
N PHE A 663 7.91 -3.83 8.63
CA PHE A 663 7.38 -3.88 9.99
C PHE A 663 7.25 -5.33 10.49
N PRO A 664 8.30 -6.18 10.39
CA PRO A 664 8.16 -7.62 10.56
C PRO A 664 7.76 -8.02 11.98
N ILE A 665 8.24 -7.28 12.99
CA ILE A 665 7.88 -7.47 14.40
C ILE A 665 6.42 -7.10 14.63
N ARG A 666 5.98 -5.91 14.18
CA ARG A 666 4.58 -5.47 14.29
C ARG A 666 3.64 -6.42 13.56
N ARG A 667 3.97 -6.81 12.32
CA ARG A 667 3.21 -7.79 11.53
C ARG A 667 3.01 -9.08 12.32
N ARG A 668 4.07 -9.61 12.93
CA ARG A 668 4.02 -10.83 13.76
C ARG A 668 3.11 -10.66 14.98
N ILE A 669 3.17 -9.50 15.65
CA ILE A 669 2.28 -9.18 16.77
C ILE A 669 0.81 -9.17 16.32
N LEU A 670 0.50 -8.51 15.19
CA LEU A 670 -0.86 -8.45 14.66
C LEU A 670 -1.39 -9.80 14.20
N MET A 671 -0.52 -10.67 13.67
CA MET A 671 -0.90 -12.00 13.18
C MET A 671 -1.07 -13.03 14.31
N ASP A 672 -0.11 -13.14 15.21
CA ASP A 672 0.03 -14.26 16.16
C ASP A 672 0.13 -13.84 17.64
N ASP A 673 0.40 -12.56 17.95
CA ASP A 673 0.55 -12.02 19.32
C ASP A 673 1.52 -12.83 20.21
N PRO A 674 2.80 -12.99 19.80
CA PRO A 674 3.77 -13.75 20.57
C PRO A 674 4.06 -13.13 21.95
N THR A 675 3.77 -11.84 22.14
CA THR A 675 3.92 -11.14 23.43
C THR A 675 2.70 -11.34 24.36
N GLY A 676 1.57 -11.82 23.83
CA GLY A 676 0.29 -11.92 24.55
C GLY A 676 -0.37 -10.57 24.84
N ALA A 677 0.13 -9.47 24.28
CA ALA A 677 -0.35 -8.12 24.55
C ALA A 677 -1.76 -7.88 23.99
N ILE A 678 -2.09 -8.44 22.83
CA ILE A 678 -3.44 -8.33 22.24
C ILE A 678 -4.42 -9.17 23.07
N ALA A 679 -4.05 -10.42 23.39
CA ALA A 679 -4.87 -11.33 24.16
C ALA A 679 -5.12 -10.83 25.60
N ALA A 680 -4.14 -10.18 26.23
CA ALA A 680 -4.28 -9.58 27.57
C ALA A 680 -5.38 -8.51 27.63
N ASN A 681 -5.66 -7.85 26.50
CA ASN A 681 -6.75 -6.88 26.37
C ASN A 681 -8.10 -7.52 25.96
N GLY A 682 -8.18 -8.86 25.90
CA GLY A 682 -9.37 -9.59 25.47
C GLY A 682 -9.66 -9.47 23.97
N LEU A 683 -8.66 -9.06 23.19
CA LEU A 683 -8.76 -8.90 21.74
C LEU A 683 -8.19 -10.13 21.02
N LYS A 684 -8.54 -10.28 19.74
CA LYS A 684 -8.06 -11.31 18.83
C LYS A 684 -7.05 -10.71 17.86
N THR A 685 -6.02 -11.48 17.55
CA THR A 685 -5.14 -11.23 16.40
C THR A 685 -5.88 -11.42 15.08
N LEU A 686 -5.24 -11.09 13.96
CA LEU A 686 -5.78 -11.38 12.62
C LEU A 686 -6.01 -12.88 12.43
N LYS A 687 -5.06 -13.75 12.82
CA LYS A 687 -5.32 -15.20 12.80
C LYS A 687 -6.40 -15.59 13.79
N GLY A 688 -6.38 -15.06 15.03
CA GLY A 688 -7.38 -15.36 16.05
C GLY A 688 -8.81 -14.99 15.64
N ALA A 689 -8.98 -14.02 14.75
CA ALA A 689 -10.25 -13.59 14.19
C ALA A 689 -10.67 -14.32 12.90
N ASP A 690 -9.89 -15.31 12.45
CA ASP A 690 -10.07 -16.02 11.17
C ASP A 690 -10.18 -15.02 9.99
N THR A 691 -9.24 -14.08 9.92
CA THR A 691 -9.27 -12.98 8.96
C THR A 691 -8.95 -13.45 7.54
N ILE A 692 -9.75 -12.99 6.57
CA ILE A 692 -9.38 -12.94 5.16
C ILE A 692 -8.82 -11.54 4.89
N ILE A 693 -7.68 -11.43 4.24
CA ILE A 693 -7.04 -10.16 3.88
C ILE A 693 -7.17 -9.99 2.37
N ILE A 694 -7.57 -8.80 1.92
CA ILE A 694 -7.49 -8.39 0.51
C ILE A 694 -6.55 -7.19 0.43
N SER A 695 -5.58 -7.25 -0.48
CA SER A 695 -4.50 -6.26 -0.62
C SER A 695 -4.21 -5.89 -2.08
N GLY A 696 -3.50 -4.78 -2.29
CA GLY A 696 -3.08 -4.25 -3.60
C GLY A 696 -1.59 -3.91 -3.64
N ASP A 697 -1.26 -2.73 -4.18
CA ASP A 697 0.08 -2.11 -4.24
C ASP A 697 1.11 -2.81 -5.15
N ILE A 698 1.39 -4.10 -4.94
CA ILE A 698 2.57 -4.77 -5.53
C ILE A 698 2.48 -5.06 -7.04
N HIS A 699 1.36 -4.74 -7.69
CA HIS A 699 1.07 -5.04 -9.10
C HIS A 699 1.28 -6.52 -9.49
N ALA A 700 1.00 -7.43 -8.56
CA ALA A 700 1.07 -8.87 -8.73
C ALA A 700 -0.08 -9.57 -8.01
N THR A 701 -0.40 -10.78 -8.47
CA THR A 701 -1.43 -11.61 -7.86
C THR A 701 -0.79 -12.57 -6.88
N PHE A 702 -1.21 -12.57 -5.62
CA PHE A 702 -0.84 -13.59 -4.63
C PHE A 702 -2.07 -14.22 -3.97
N ALA A 703 -1.98 -15.51 -3.69
CA ALA A 703 -2.86 -16.21 -2.76
C ALA A 703 -2.02 -16.91 -1.69
N THR A 704 -2.15 -16.45 -0.44
CA THR A 704 -1.26 -16.82 0.66
C THR A 704 -2.06 -17.39 1.83
N ASP A 705 -1.69 -18.58 2.32
CA ASP A 705 -2.19 -19.13 3.59
C ASP A 705 -1.13 -18.86 4.66
N HIS A 706 -1.37 -17.87 5.52
CA HIS A 706 -0.42 -17.46 6.58
C HIS A 706 -0.28 -18.50 7.71
N GLY A 707 -0.90 -19.68 7.56
CA GLY A 707 -0.83 -20.79 8.48
C GLY A 707 -1.82 -20.67 9.63
N ALA A 708 -2.07 -21.82 10.28
CA ALA A 708 -2.90 -21.87 11.48
C ALA A 708 -2.09 -21.52 12.72
N ASN A 709 -2.69 -20.74 13.63
CA ASN A 709 -2.15 -20.56 14.97
C ASN A 709 -2.39 -21.82 15.83
N ALA A 710 -1.91 -21.81 17.09
CA ALA A 710 -2.06 -22.93 18.02
C ALA A 710 -3.53 -23.33 18.29
N SER A 711 -4.46 -22.40 18.12
CA SER A 711 -5.91 -22.64 18.26
C SER A 711 -6.53 -23.19 16.97
N GLY A 712 -5.80 -23.30 15.87
CA GLY A 712 -6.28 -23.76 14.57
C GLY A 712 -6.98 -22.68 13.74
N ASN A 713 -6.97 -21.41 14.17
CA ASN A 713 -7.50 -20.29 13.38
C ASN A 713 -6.46 -19.83 12.35
N ARG A 714 -6.91 -19.35 11.18
CA ARG A 714 -6.04 -19.00 10.04
C ARG A 714 -6.32 -17.61 9.50
N ALA A 715 -5.26 -16.94 9.07
CA ALA A 715 -5.35 -15.78 8.21
C ALA A 715 -5.01 -16.20 6.76
N ILE A 716 -5.81 -15.76 5.80
CA ILE A 716 -5.61 -16.05 4.37
C ILE A 716 -5.65 -14.74 3.62
N GLU A 717 -4.74 -14.53 2.68
CA GLU A 717 -4.63 -13.28 1.94
C GLU A 717 -4.75 -13.50 0.44
N PHE A 718 -5.42 -12.54 -0.21
CA PHE A 718 -5.53 -12.43 -1.65
C PHE A 718 -5.07 -11.03 -2.09
N THR A 719 -3.93 -10.96 -2.77
CA THR A 719 -3.42 -9.69 -3.33
C THR A 719 -3.80 -9.59 -4.81
N THR A 720 -4.41 -8.49 -5.22
CA THR A 720 -4.83 -8.25 -6.61
C THR A 720 -3.69 -7.70 -7.45
N PRO A 721 -3.58 -8.08 -8.74
CA PRO A 721 -2.71 -7.36 -9.66
C PRO A 721 -3.29 -5.97 -9.94
N GLY A 722 -2.47 -5.10 -10.54
CA GLY A 722 -2.92 -3.77 -10.95
C GLY A 722 -3.94 -3.83 -12.10
N VAL A 723 -4.88 -2.89 -12.10
CA VAL A 723 -5.88 -2.70 -13.17
C VAL A 723 -5.20 -2.32 -14.48
N SER A 724 -4.20 -1.44 -14.45
CA SER A 724 -3.47 -0.98 -15.64
C SER A 724 -2.02 -0.54 -15.39
N SER A 725 -1.59 -0.45 -14.13
CA SER A 725 -0.19 -0.16 -13.78
C SER A 725 0.76 -1.23 -14.32
N GLY A 726 2.04 -0.88 -14.50
CA GLY A 726 3.08 -1.84 -14.92
C GLY A 726 3.09 -3.06 -14.00
N ASN A 727 3.23 -4.27 -14.54
CA ASN A 727 3.21 -5.48 -13.71
C ASN A 727 4.54 -5.70 -12.98
N PHE A 728 4.50 -6.41 -11.86
CA PHE A 728 5.66 -6.66 -11.01
C PHE A 728 6.87 -7.26 -11.76
N ALA A 729 6.64 -8.19 -12.67
CA ALA A 729 7.69 -8.81 -13.49
C ALA A 729 8.46 -7.78 -14.34
N THR A 730 7.80 -6.72 -14.80
CA THR A 730 8.43 -5.67 -15.60
C THR A 730 9.38 -4.83 -14.74
N PHE A 731 8.97 -4.49 -13.50
CA PHE A 731 9.83 -3.81 -12.54
C PHE A 731 11.05 -4.64 -12.14
N VAL A 732 10.85 -5.92 -11.82
CA VAL A 732 11.95 -6.83 -11.49
C VAL A 732 12.91 -6.96 -12.67
N THR A 733 12.41 -7.09 -13.90
CA THR A 733 13.27 -7.18 -15.09
C THR A 733 14.15 -5.93 -15.25
N GLY A 734 13.58 -4.74 -15.05
CA GLY A 734 14.34 -3.49 -15.09
C GLY A 734 15.41 -3.41 -14.02
N ALA A 735 15.05 -3.73 -12.77
CA ALA A 735 15.99 -3.73 -11.64
C ALA A 735 17.14 -4.73 -11.83
N VAL A 736 16.82 -5.96 -12.25
CA VAL A 736 17.82 -7.00 -12.51
C VAL A 736 18.73 -6.61 -13.68
N ALA A 737 18.20 -6.00 -14.74
CA ALA A 737 19.02 -5.57 -15.87
C ALA A 737 20.08 -4.55 -15.44
N SER A 738 19.74 -3.61 -14.56
CA SER A 738 20.71 -2.65 -13.98
C SER A 738 21.80 -3.35 -13.16
N ILE A 739 21.48 -4.42 -12.44
CA ILE A 739 22.47 -5.21 -11.69
C ILE A 739 23.39 -5.98 -12.66
N VAL A 740 22.83 -6.56 -13.72
CA VAL A 740 23.60 -7.30 -14.74
C VAL A 740 24.57 -6.37 -15.47
N ASP A 741 24.12 -5.17 -15.87
CA ASP A 741 24.98 -4.14 -16.47
C ASP A 741 26.15 -3.82 -15.54
N ALA A 742 25.87 -3.48 -14.28
CA ALA A 742 26.90 -3.18 -13.28
C ALA A 742 27.91 -4.33 -13.05
N ALA A 743 27.45 -5.58 -13.17
CA ALA A 743 28.29 -6.77 -12.99
C ALA A 743 29.13 -7.15 -14.22
N THR A 744 28.79 -6.64 -15.40
CA THR A 744 29.39 -7.08 -16.66
C THR A 744 30.25 -5.99 -17.29
N ALA A 745 29.63 -4.96 -17.86
CA ALA A 745 30.29 -3.90 -18.62
C ALA A 745 30.18 -2.53 -17.93
N ASN A 746 29.12 -2.30 -17.16
CA ASN A 746 28.80 -1.04 -16.49
C ASN A 746 28.82 0.14 -17.47
N ASP A 747 28.23 -0.06 -18.65
CA ASP A 747 28.15 0.91 -19.74
C ASP A 747 26.70 1.35 -20.07
N GLY A 748 25.76 0.92 -19.24
CA GLY A 748 24.35 1.21 -19.33
C GLY A 748 23.57 0.03 -19.91
N VAL A 749 22.42 -0.26 -19.32
CA VAL A 749 21.55 -1.39 -19.69
C VAL A 749 21.35 -1.51 -21.20
N ASP A 750 21.80 -2.63 -21.77
CA ASP A 750 21.70 -2.95 -23.18
C ASP A 750 20.82 -4.19 -23.48
N ALA A 751 20.74 -4.59 -24.75
CA ALA A 751 19.92 -5.73 -25.17
C ALA A 751 20.42 -7.09 -24.63
N GLY A 752 21.72 -7.20 -24.35
CA GLY A 752 22.32 -8.37 -23.71
C GLY A 752 21.92 -8.48 -22.25
N ASP A 753 21.97 -7.37 -21.51
CA ASP A 753 21.55 -7.30 -20.10
C ASP A 753 20.07 -7.67 -19.95
N LEU A 754 19.22 -7.10 -20.83
CA LEU A 754 17.79 -7.40 -20.87
C LEU A 754 17.52 -8.88 -21.18
N ALA A 755 18.27 -9.48 -22.11
CA ALA A 755 18.09 -10.90 -22.44
C ALA A 755 18.44 -11.83 -21.27
N ILE A 756 19.49 -11.49 -20.50
CA ILE A 756 19.86 -12.23 -19.28
C ILE A 756 18.79 -12.02 -18.19
N SER A 757 18.33 -10.77 -18.02
CA SER A 757 17.29 -10.41 -17.08
C SER A 757 15.95 -11.12 -17.36
N GLU A 758 15.50 -11.16 -18.62
CA GLU A 758 14.29 -11.88 -19.04
C GLU A 758 14.35 -13.38 -18.70
N SER A 759 15.54 -13.99 -18.82
CA SER A 759 15.75 -15.40 -18.42
C SER A 759 15.59 -15.59 -16.90
N LEU A 760 15.96 -14.61 -16.09
CA LEU A 760 15.77 -14.62 -14.64
C LEU A 760 14.29 -14.39 -14.30
N THR A 761 13.64 -13.39 -14.91
CA THR A 761 12.24 -13.05 -14.68
C THR A 761 11.27 -14.18 -15.07
N THR A 762 11.61 -14.99 -16.08
CA THR A 762 10.80 -16.17 -16.47
C THR A 762 10.62 -17.16 -15.31
N ASN A 763 11.56 -17.20 -14.36
CA ASN A 763 11.52 -18.07 -13.18
C ASN A 763 11.06 -17.34 -11.90
N LEU A 764 10.67 -16.07 -11.99
CA LEU A 764 10.32 -15.23 -10.84
C LEU A 764 9.25 -15.87 -9.95
N THR A 765 8.23 -16.48 -10.54
CA THR A 765 7.18 -17.19 -9.79
C THR A 765 7.75 -18.26 -8.87
N THR A 766 8.70 -19.05 -9.37
CA THR A 766 9.35 -20.11 -8.61
C THR A 766 10.25 -19.55 -7.51
N PHE A 767 10.98 -18.46 -7.78
CA PHE A 767 11.86 -17.84 -6.81
C PHE A 767 11.08 -17.23 -5.63
N ILE A 768 9.93 -16.61 -5.91
CA ILE A 768 9.03 -16.07 -4.89
C ILE A 768 8.44 -17.19 -4.02
N GLU A 769 8.01 -18.30 -4.63
CA GLU A 769 7.50 -19.48 -3.89
C GLU A 769 8.57 -20.15 -3.03
N GLU A 770 9.82 -20.20 -3.51
CA GLU A 770 10.94 -20.74 -2.73
C GLU A 770 11.28 -19.85 -1.53
N GLY A 771 11.31 -18.52 -1.72
CA GLY A 771 11.59 -17.58 -0.65
C GLY A 771 10.47 -17.48 0.38
N ASN A 772 9.22 -17.70 -0.02
CA ASN A 772 8.07 -17.76 0.87
C ASN A 772 7.11 -18.91 0.51
N PRO A 773 7.25 -20.09 1.14
CA PRO A 773 6.44 -21.27 0.82
C PRO A 773 4.97 -21.17 1.30
N LEU A 774 4.58 -20.09 1.98
CA LEU A 774 3.18 -19.83 2.35
C LEU A 774 2.37 -19.27 1.17
N ILE A 775 3.04 -18.77 0.13
CA ILE A 775 2.41 -18.35 -1.12
C ILE A 775 2.02 -19.62 -1.89
N THR A 776 0.71 -19.88 -1.94
CA THR A 776 0.16 -21.06 -2.64
C THR A 776 -0.02 -20.83 -4.14
N HIS A 777 -0.06 -19.56 -4.54
CA HIS A 777 -0.09 -19.15 -5.94
C HIS A 777 0.44 -17.73 -6.08
N ASN A 778 1.23 -17.50 -7.12
CA ASN A 778 1.49 -16.16 -7.62
C ASN A 778 1.38 -16.01 -9.13
N ASN A 779 1.13 -14.79 -9.58
CA ASN A 779 1.29 -14.36 -10.97
C ASN A 779 1.73 -12.90 -11.04
N ASN A 780 2.92 -12.68 -11.58
CA ASN A 780 3.62 -11.39 -11.54
C ASN A 780 3.58 -10.62 -12.86
N ALA A 781 3.02 -11.21 -13.93
CA ALA A 781 3.26 -10.78 -15.31
C ALA A 781 2.02 -10.23 -16.03
N VAL A 782 0.88 -10.12 -15.34
CA VAL A 782 -0.40 -9.78 -15.97
C VAL A 782 -1.23 -8.85 -15.08
N ASN A 783 -2.01 -8.00 -15.73
CA ASN A 783 -3.03 -7.17 -15.10
C ASN A 783 -4.36 -7.95 -14.97
N GLY A 784 -5.21 -7.53 -14.05
CA GLY A 784 -6.48 -8.21 -13.82
C GLY A 784 -7.35 -7.55 -12.76
N VAL A 785 -8.38 -8.28 -12.36
CA VAL A 785 -9.29 -7.95 -11.25
C VAL A 785 -9.61 -9.21 -10.47
N ALA A 786 -10.04 -9.05 -9.22
CA ALA A 786 -10.51 -10.16 -8.40
C ALA A 786 -12.01 -10.03 -8.08
N ILE A 787 -12.71 -11.17 -8.05
CA ILE A 787 -14.13 -11.28 -7.68
C ILE A 787 -14.29 -12.32 -6.58
N VAL A 788 -15.00 -11.96 -5.52
CA VAL A 788 -15.17 -12.79 -4.31
C VAL A 788 -16.63 -13.14 -4.13
N ASP A 789 -16.93 -14.43 -4.02
CA ASP A 789 -18.22 -15.00 -3.68
C ASP A 789 -18.22 -15.45 -2.20
N VAL A 790 -19.10 -14.86 -1.38
CA VAL A 790 -19.17 -15.10 0.06
C VAL A 790 -20.52 -15.70 0.44
N THR A 791 -20.50 -16.86 1.09
CA THR A 791 -21.66 -17.54 1.66
C THR A 791 -21.48 -17.76 3.17
N SER A 792 -22.46 -18.35 3.84
CA SER A 792 -22.35 -18.71 5.27
C SER A 792 -21.37 -19.85 5.56
N THR A 793 -20.78 -20.48 4.54
CA THR A 793 -19.85 -21.62 4.72
C THR A 793 -18.57 -21.53 3.91
N THR A 794 -18.60 -20.82 2.78
CA THR A 794 -17.50 -20.76 1.81
C THR A 794 -17.25 -19.33 1.37
N LEU A 795 -15.98 -18.96 1.22
CA LEU A 795 -15.52 -17.76 0.54
C LEU A 795 -14.62 -18.20 -0.61
N THR A 796 -14.97 -17.79 -1.83
CA THR A 796 -14.21 -18.12 -3.04
C THR A 796 -13.75 -16.85 -3.72
N THR A 797 -12.45 -16.71 -3.92
CA THR A 797 -11.84 -15.60 -4.67
C THR A 797 -11.44 -16.11 -6.05
N THR A 798 -11.89 -15.44 -7.11
CA THR A 798 -11.50 -15.71 -8.49
C THR A 798 -10.72 -14.53 -9.03
N PHE A 799 -9.47 -14.77 -9.42
CA PHE A 799 -8.68 -13.81 -10.15
C PHE A 799 -8.95 -13.94 -11.64
N HIS A 800 -9.28 -12.83 -12.30
CA HIS A 800 -9.46 -12.73 -13.74
C HIS A 800 -8.32 -11.93 -14.33
N HIS A 801 -7.43 -12.59 -15.05
CA HIS A 801 -6.26 -11.98 -15.68
C HIS A 801 -6.43 -11.86 -17.18
N LEU A 802 -5.96 -10.76 -17.74
CA LEU A 802 -5.76 -10.66 -19.17
C LEU A 802 -4.67 -11.65 -19.61
N ALA A 803 -4.84 -12.24 -20.80
CA ALA A 803 -3.84 -13.14 -21.35
C ALA A 803 -2.47 -12.47 -21.52
N THR A 804 -1.41 -13.24 -21.28
CA THR A 804 -0.01 -12.79 -21.43
C THR A 804 0.24 -12.18 -22.80
N GLY A 805 0.89 -11.02 -22.85
CA GLY A 805 1.18 -10.26 -24.07
C GLY A 805 0.13 -9.20 -24.46
N ILE A 806 -1.01 -9.15 -23.77
CA ILE A 806 -1.90 -7.98 -23.80
C ILE A 806 -1.33 -6.98 -22.80
N THR A 807 -0.46 -6.08 -23.28
CA THR A 807 0.03 -4.98 -22.44
C THR A 807 -1.08 -3.93 -22.26
N PRO A 808 -1.14 -3.24 -21.11
CA PRO A 808 -2.09 -2.15 -20.88
C PRO A 808 -2.09 -1.08 -21.99
N GLY A 809 -0.98 -0.94 -22.73
CA GLY A 809 -0.82 -0.01 -23.85
C GLY A 809 -1.35 -0.46 -25.22
N VAL A 810 -1.80 -1.71 -25.38
CA VAL A 810 -2.30 -2.23 -26.67
C VAL A 810 -3.83 -2.23 -26.67
N PHE A 811 -4.43 -1.56 -27.66
CA PHE A 811 -5.86 -1.72 -27.95
C PHE A 811 -6.17 -3.20 -28.23
N ALA A 812 -7.24 -3.74 -27.64
CA ALA A 812 -7.70 -5.09 -27.96
C ALA A 812 -7.98 -5.21 -29.47
N ALA A 813 -7.04 -5.77 -30.24
CA ALA A 813 -7.20 -6.03 -31.66
C ALA A 813 -8.07 -7.28 -31.86
N GLN A 814 -9.01 -7.23 -32.80
CA GLN A 814 -9.75 -8.42 -33.23
C GLN A 814 -9.40 -8.88 -34.65
N ASN A 815 -9.57 -10.19 -34.84
CA ASN A 815 -9.26 -11.04 -36.00
C ASN A 815 -10.01 -10.64 -37.30
N PRO A 816 -9.37 -10.62 -38.50
CA PRO A 816 -9.93 -9.95 -39.70
C PRO A 816 -10.99 -10.71 -40.52
N ALA A 817 -11.60 -11.80 -40.04
CA ALA A 817 -12.26 -12.77 -40.92
C ALA A 817 -13.78 -12.97 -40.75
N SER A 818 -14.53 -11.98 -40.27
CA SER A 818 -16.00 -12.02 -40.35
C SER A 818 -16.61 -10.64 -40.60
N ASP A 819 -17.38 -10.50 -41.68
CA ASP A 819 -17.98 -9.27 -42.20
C ASP A 819 -18.99 -8.59 -41.24
N PHE A 820 -18.48 -7.98 -40.17
CA PHE A 820 -19.19 -7.03 -39.30
C PHE A 820 -18.25 -5.91 -38.79
N TYR A 821 -17.21 -5.59 -39.57
CA TYR A 821 -16.17 -4.64 -39.19
C TYR A 821 -16.35 -3.29 -39.88
N THR A 822 -16.89 -2.31 -39.17
CA THR A 822 -16.36 -0.94 -39.26
C THR A 822 -16.67 0.02 -38.10
N ASN A 823 -17.17 -0.37 -36.91
CA ASN A 823 -17.59 0.66 -35.92
C ASN A 823 -17.47 0.34 -34.41
N LEU A 824 -16.64 -0.60 -33.97
CA LEU A 824 -16.54 -0.94 -32.53
C LEU A 824 -15.36 -0.33 -31.77
N VAL A 825 -14.33 0.17 -32.46
CA VAL A 825 -13.10 0.71 -31.81
C VAL A 825 -12.94 2.21 -32.05
N THR A 826 -13.45 2.73 -33.17
CA THR A 826 -13.57 4.18 -33.39
C THR A 826 -14.56 4.81 -32.43
N SER A 827 -15.67 4.17 -32.03
CA SER A 827 -16.74 4.83 -31.25
C SER A 827 -16.53 4.99 -29.74
N TYR A 828 -15.58 4.29 -29.11
CA TYR A 828 -15.38 4.37 -27.64
C TYR A 828 -14.41 5.50 -27.23
N TYR A 829 -13.55 5.94 -28.15
CA TYR A 829 -12.60 7.03 -27.96
C TYR A 829 -12.77 8.16 -29.01
N ASP A 830 -13.68 8.04 -29.99
CA ASP A 830 -14.17 9.14 -30.84
C ASP A 830 -15.53 9.64 -30.32
N SER A 831 -15.56 10.93 -29.96
CA SER A 831 -16.61 11.61 -29.20
C SER A 831 -17.91 11.90 -29.98
N SER A 832 -18.32 11.05 -30.93
CA SER A 832 -19.39 11.42 -31.89
C SER A 832 -20.48 10.38 -32.19
N ALA A 833 -20.51 9.18 -31.56
CA ALA A 833 -21.48 8.14 -31.92
C ALA A 833 -22.51 7.81 -30.81
N THR A 834 -23.78 8.11 -31.09
CA THR A 834 -24.96 7.85 -30.26
C THR A 834 -25.56 6.47 -30.55
N ALA A 835 -25.17 5.43 -29.79
CA ALA A 835 -25.98 4.25 -29.41
C ALA A 835 -25.10 3.14 -28.80
N TYR A 836 -25.43 2.76 -27.56
CA TYR A 836 -24.67 1.87 -26.68
C TYR A 836 -25.11 0.41 -26.85
N ASN A 837 -24.23 -0.49 -27.31
CA ASN A 837 -24.32 -1.95 -27.12
C ASN A 837 -22.97 -2.60 -27.50
N ALA A 838 -22.20 -3.07 -26.51
CA ALA A 838 -20.90 -3.72 -26.68
C ALA A 838 -21.01 -5.23 -26.95
N ASP A 839 -20.01 -5.81 -27.65
CA ASP A 839 -19.71 -7.24 -27.58
C ASP A 839 -18.59 -7.46 -26.54
N GLN A 840 -18.93 -8.15 -25.46
CA GLN A 840 -18.15 -8.29 -24.23
C GLN A 840 -17.07 -9.41 -24.32
N THR A 841 -16.87 -10.02 -25.49
CA THR A 841 -16.12 -11.29 -25.64
C THR A 841 -14.73 -11.19 -26.30
N ALA A 842 -14.21 -9.98 -26.54
CA ALA A 842 -13.01 -9.78 -27.36
C ALA A 842 -11.65 -9.99 -26.64
N LEU A 843 -11.61 -9.97 -25.30
CA LEU A 843 -10.38 -10.16 -24.52
C LEU A 843 -10.22 -11.61 -24.12
N ALA A 844 -9.02 -12.16 -24.31
CA ALA A 844 -8.68 -13.48 -23.80
C ALA A 844 -8.40 -13.37 -22.29
N TRP A 845 -9.20 -14.08 -21.50
CA TRP A 845 -9.07 -14.14 -20.05
C TRP A 845 -8.53 -15.49 -19.61
N THR A 846 -7.67 -15.46 -18.60
CA THR A 846 -7.40 -16.63 -17.77
C THR A 846 -8.02 -16.38 -16.40
N SER A 847 -8.55 -17.42 -15.77
CA SER A 847 -9.17 -17.28 -14.45
C SER A 847 -8.74 -18.40 -13.54
N LYS A 848 -8.48 -18.05 -12.29
CA LYS A 848 -8.03 -18.99 -11.28
C LYS A 848 -8.79 -18.73 -9.99
N SER A 849 -9.40 -19.78 -9.44
CA SER A 849 -10.29 -19.69 -8.30
C SER A 849 -9.69 -20.38 -7.08
N PHE A 850 -9.84 -19.75 -5.93
CA PHE A 850 -9.35 -20.22 -4.65
C PHE A 850 -10.47 -20.17 -3.63
N SER A 851 -10.59 -21.20 -2.82
CA SER A 851 -11.69 -21.34 -1.87
C SER A 851 -11.20 -21.60 -0.46
N VAL A 852 -11.90 -20.98 0.48
CA VAL A 852 -11.78 -21.21 1.92
C VAL A 852 -13.14 -21.69 2.41
N THR A 853 -13.17 -22.84 3.07
CA THR A 853 -14.39 -23.38 3.69
C THR A 853 -14.27 -23.30 5.20
N LYS A 854 -15.37 -22.97 5.89
CA LYS A 854 -15.41 -23.01 7.35
C LYS A 854 -15.40 -24.45 7.85
N VAL A 855 -14.49 -24.76 8.77
CA VAL A 855 -14.37 -26.06 9.47
C VAL A 855 -14.46 -25.80 10.96
N ASP A 856 -15.48 -26.34 11.63
CA ASP A 856 -15.76 -26.11 13.05
C ASP A 856 -15.78 -24.62 13.45
N GLY A 857 -16.30 -23.77 12.56
CA GLY A 857 -16.40 -22.32 12.73
C GLY A 857 -15.15 -21.52 12.39
N LYS A 858 -14.05 -22.18 12.00
CA LYS A 858 -12.75 -21.55 11.68
C LYS A 858 -12.46 -21.58 10.19
N ASN A 859 -11.51 -20.77 9.72
CA ASN A 859 -11.06 -20.87 8.33
C ASN A 859 -10.32 -22.20 8.12
N GLY A 860 -10.76 -22.98 7.13
CA GLY A 860 -9.99 -24.11 6.60
C GLY A 860 -8.74 -23.66 5.85
N ALA A 861 -7.93 -24.62 5.42
CA ALA A 861 -6.78 -24.33 4.56
C ALA A 861 -7.26 -23.83 3.18
N LEU A 862 -6.44 -22.98 2.56
CA LEU A 862 -6.70 -22.48 1.21
C LEU A 862 -6.65 -23.63 0.18
N THR A 863 -7.62 -23.67 -0.72
CA THR A 863 -7.72 -24.70 -1.78
C THR A 863 -7.88 -24.05 -3.15
N GLU A 864 -7.07 -24.44 -4.13
CA GLU A 864 -7.27 -24.09 -5.55
C GLU A 864 -8.38 -24.97 -6.15
N LEU A 865 -9.32 -24.36 -6.89
CA LEU A 865 -10.51 -25.02 -7.46
C LEU A 865 -10.37 -25.46 -8.93
#